data_AF-A0A1Q7CR78-F1
#
_entry.id   AF-A0A1Q7CR78-F1
#
_cell.length_a   1.000
_cell.length_b   1.000
_cell.length_c   1.000
_cell.angle_alpha   90.00
_cell.angle_beta   90.00
_cell.angle_gamma   90.00
#
_symmetry.space_group_name_H-M   'P 1'
#
loop_
_entity.id
_entity.type
_entity.pdbx_description
1 polymer ?
#
loop_
_entity_poly.entity_id
_entity_poly.type
_entity_poly.pdbx_seq_one_letter_code
_entity_poly.pdbx_strand_id
1 'polypeptide(L)'
;MIRFIAVAVLATTSVLLFVFGLNLLYLTLRALRIRISPSGAPPHLLVNGEEPTVCVQVPIFNERYVAERVIDAVCSMDWPRAHLEVQVLDDSDDETTQIIARRAAHWRRKQIHVTHVRRGSRAGFKAGALAFGLEQTDAPFIAIFDADFVPPIDFLRRIMGAFDDRSVAFAQARWGHLDEGYSLFTRLQAMAIDFHFLVEQAVRSSRGYFTNFTGTAGVWRRTAIEDAGGWSARTLTEDLDLSYRAQLRGWKAAYVEDLVVPEELPVSIDAYRRQQSRWATGSFQTAFRLLIPVLRSRSRAAVKFEAAVHLLAYGVGPVMLVQLACHPLVLLAFGAAGLRLPWYLADSSLIALSRALRPGGVFVRTPKHRIVQRGQEWRDQAYVRVGDPRALIDGAAGLIALALVPFALARGQSLIAVYSTMFALGFFVVSALSIVDFLEVLTLRRLGRRALVRVQAGAPVVALLGLAAILLLLAAQLPEPFEDGYGHWLIAANFAATGHLHDPLFGMEDTWLPAYHVLAAGLLKLFGLQQLGALKAMGALLGAATAACVYALAPNVRQARLAVALLVLNPVFLFTSGSAVIEPLLTALLTAAALAAVRGRLKVAALLAALACVTSTKAWIWVVAAAGFALVETIRSRATAPSRAAAVAWAVPSLAVLLFLQFGFAPASHSMARGTVEVLSASARGSLPASGVDRLGELAATFGLAALPLVAFGVVGAVAALRSHATAVWRFVYFPALVYLAAVFVLVAIGVYSGSHRYLYPALPAMALLAAAALDRHTRVVRLLAVGATAMLAVGFLPVFWSFANANAGLVAAGRASAGAPGVLLTDSPATAYYSGKRPSDIAGSQALPLDRAQALEWMRSHGVNVVVVENISYYRATEVFPELAVGSPSPPFASLGQQSSYQAGAGKPVYVYRLGQARALQSVYPGANVAISPMPAQGKTAPLAKGLALQIASRKATGEGMGFGVPIVHYADGWVYSRTVADVDLSTPNTAVWQRTFQLDEIGGDAAHEYRFTPIPSRGAIEVTYTVDGTGVSVAMKTIWLAPGYSEVGILNEQSSAFDDFAAENQATLKGPQFGSWVLVTGGWARLRSSTLGVEWSVPSLAGASLHGGRELSAPDFDWAGLDYIFAGRFAGATYHINVKEAQ
;
A
#
# COMPACT_ATOMS: atom_id res chain seq x y z
N MET A 1 8.26 -30.79 10.95
CA MET A 1 7.80 -31.60 9.79
C MET A 1 7.40 -30.74 8.59
N ILE A 2 6.34 -29.93 8.64
CA ILE A 2 5.85 -29.11 7.49
C ILE A 2 6.93 -28.22 6.87
N ARG A 3 7.78 -27.58 7.71
CA ARG A 3 8.91 -26.75 7.25
C ARG A 3 9.93 -27.54 6.43
N PHE A 4 10.30 -28.73 6.90
CA PHE A 4 11.26 -29.60 6.21
C PHE A 4 10.71 -30.08 4.87
N ILE A 5 9.43 -30.46 4.83
CA ILE A 5 8.74 -30.84 3.60
C ILE A 5 8.71 -29.68 2.60
N ALA A 6 8.33 -28.48 3.03
CA ALA A 6 8.28 -27.30 2.15
C ALA A 6 9.65 -26.95 1.55
N VAL A 7 10.73 -27.03 2.35
CA VAL A 7 12.10 -26.78 1.89
C VAL A 7 12.56 -27.87 0.91
N ALA A 8 12.32 -29.14 1.22
CA ALA A 8 12.69 -30.25 0.35
C ALA A 8 11.96 -30.19 -1.00
N VAL A 9 10.66 -29.85 -0.99
CA VAL A 9 9.87 -29.63 -2.20
C VAL A 9 10.41 -28.43 -2.99
N LEU A 10 10.71 -27.32 -2.33
CA LEU A 10 11.27 -26.12 -2.99
C LEU A 10 12.64 -26.42 -3.62
N ALA A 11 13.53 -27.10 -2.90
CA ALA A 11 14.85 -27.48 -3.40
C ALA A 11 14.74 -28.41 -4.61
N THR A 12 13.89 -29.43 -4.51
CA THR A 12 13.67 -30.40 -5.59
C THR A 12 13.10 -29.72 -6.84
N THR A 13 12.02 -28.94 -6.68
CA THR A 13 11.40 -28.20 -7.78
C THR A 13 12.36 -27.19 -8.41
N SER A 14 13.19 -26.50 -7.61
CA SER A 14 14.21 -25.57 -8.12
C SER A 14 15.29 -26.28 -8.92
N VAL A 15 15.77 -27.45 -8.47
CA VAL A 15 16.73 -28.26 -9.24
C VAL A 15 16.13 -28.70 -10.57
N LEU A 16 14.87 -29.17 -10.58
CA LEU A 16 14.20 -29.56 -11.81
C LEU A 16 14.09 -28.39 -12.79
N LEU A 17 13.62 -27.23 -12.34
CA LEU A 17 13.51 -26.03 -13.18
C LEU A 17 14.88 -25.52 -13.65
N PHE A 18 15.91 -25.62 -12.82
CA PHE A 18 17.27 -25.27 -13.19
C PHE A 18 17.79 -26.19 -14.31
N VAL A 19 17.52 -27.49 -14.25
CA VAL A 19 17.88 -28.44 -15.31
C VAL A 19 17.14 -28.10 -16.62
N PHE A 20 15.84 -27.80 -16.57
CA PHE A 20 15.08 -27.33 -17.74
C PHE A 20 15.67 -26.03 -18.31
N GLY A 21 15.98 -25.06 -17.46
CA GLY A 21 16.57 -23.77 -17.85
C GLY A 21 17.96 -23.93 -18.48
N LEU A 22 18.81 -24.79 -17.92
CA LEU A 22 20.12 -25.11 -18.50
C LEU A 22 19.99 -25.80 -19.86
N ASN A 23 19.02 -26.70 -20.02
CA ASN A 23 18.74 -27.32 -21.31
C ASN A 23 18.28 -26.27 -22.34
N LEU A 24 17.36 -25.38 -21.96
CA LEU A 24 16.89 -24.29 -22.82
C LEU A 24 18.04 -23.37 -23.25
N LEU A 25 18.92 -23.01 -22.31
CA LEU A 25 20.11 -22.22 -22.59
C LEU A 25 21.06 -22.97 -23.52
N TYR A 26 21.28 -24.27 -23.29
CA TYR A 26 22.08 -25.11 -24.16
C TYR A 26 21.53 -25.14 -25.58
N LEU A 27 20.23 -25.41 -25.77
CA LEU A 27 19.59 -25.43 -27.09
C LEU A 27 19.71 -24.05 -27.75
N THR A 28 19.47 -22.96 -27.03
CA THR A 28 19.59 -21.59 -27.56
C THR A 28 21.02 -21.28 -28.03
N LEU A 29 22.03 -21.57 -27.20
CA LEU A 29 23.44 -21.36 -27.55
C LEU A 29 23.88 -22.22 -28.74
N ARG A 30 23.27 -23.40 -28.91
CA ARG A 30 23.50 -24.25 -30.07
C ARG A 30 22.80 -23.71 -31.31
N ALA A 31 21.55 -23.29 -31.22
CA ALA A 31 20.81 -22.70 -32.33
C ALA A 31 21.53 -21.48 -32.91
N LEU A 32 22.09 -20.61 -32.05
CA LEU A 32 22.91 -19.46 -32.47
C LEU A 32 24.18 -19.84 -33.25
N ARG A 33 24.66 -21.09 -33.10
CA ARG A 33 25.85 -21.61 -33.80
C ARG A 33 25.49 -22.49 -34.99
N ILE A 34 24.21 -22.85 -35.16
CA ILE A 34 23.76 -23.46 -36.40
C ILE A 34 23.90 -22.37 -37.46
N ARG A 35 24.92 -22.51 -38.30
CA ARG A 35 24.91 -21.78 -39.56
C ARG A 35 23.73 -22.34 -40.32
N ILE A 36 22.75 -21.50 -40.60
CA ILE A 36 21.82 -21.75 -41.69
C ILE A 36 22.72 -21.82 -42.92
N SER A 37 23.20 -23.01 -43.25
CA SER A 37 23.62 -23.26 -44.61
C SER A 37 22.35 -22.98 -45.41
N PRO A 38 22.31 -21.97 -46.31
CA PRO A 38 21.33 -22.05 -47.38
C PRO A 38 21.61 -23.41 -47.98
N SER A 39 20.71 -24.38 -47.79
CA SER A 39 20.96 -25.78 -48.13
C SER A 39 21.74 -25.81 -49.43
N GLY A 40 23.02 -26.17 -49.32
CA GLY A 40 23.97 -26.05 -50.42
C GLY A 40 23.49 -27.02 -51.48
N ALA A 41 23.08 -26.45 -52.61
CA ALA A 41 22.41 -27.10 -53.73
C ALA A 41 20.93 -27.47 -53.47
N PRO A 42 20.03 -27.21 -54.46
CA PRO A 42 18.70 -27.78 -54.44
C PRO A 42 18.84 -29.31 -54.33
N PRO A 43 18.10 -30.01 -53.45
CA PRO A 43 17.96 -31.45 -53.63
C PRO A 43 17.49 -31.67 -55.05
N HIS A 44 18.03 -32.70 -55.73
CA HIS A 44 17.69 -33.00 -57.12
C HIS A 44 16.20 -32.74 -57.33
N LEU A 45 15.89 -31.69 -58.11
CA LEU A 45 14.56 -31.57 -58.68
C LEU A 45 14.45 -32.87 -59.49
N LEU A 46 13.65 -33.81 -59.00
CA LEU A 46 13.20 -34.91 -59.83
C LEU A 46 12.63 -34.23 -61.08
N VAL A 47 13.31 -34.41 -62.20
CA VAL A 47 13.01 -33.81 -63.48
C VAL A 47 12.91 -35.00 -64.44
N ASN A 48 11.79 -35.06 -65.16
CA ASN A 48 11.45 -36.09 -66.16
C ASN A 48 10.77 -37.38 -65.64
N GLY A 49 9.83 -37.29 -64.68
CA GLY A 49 8.87 -38.38 -64.41
C GLY A 49 9.36 -39.47 -63.46
N GLU A 50 10.46 -39.24 -62.74
CA GLU A 50 10.96 -40.12 -61.67
C GLU A 50 10.41 -39.72 -60.28
N GLU A 51 9.50 -38.75 -60.22
CA GLU A 51 8.82 -38.36 -58.98
C GLU A 51 8.11 -39.55 -58.30
N PRO A 52 8.34 -39.83 -57.00
CA PRO A 52 7.57 -40.86 -56.32
C PRO A 52 6.12 -40.41 -56.14
N THR A 53 5.21 -41.38 -56.07
CA THR A 53 3.83 -41.11 -55.68
C THR A 53 3.77 -40.59 -54.25
N VAL A 54 3.09 -39.47 -54.04
CA VAL A 54 2.85 -38.87 -52.73
C VAL A 54 1.34 -38.83 -52.50
N CYS A 55 0.89 -39.37 -51.38
CA CYS A 55 -0.49 -39.23 -50.91
C CYS A 55 -0.56 -38.12 -49.85
N VAL A 56 -1.37 -37.10 -50.10
CA VAL A 56 -1.63 -35.99 -49.17
C VAL A 56 -2.91 -36.28 -48.39
N GLN A 57 -2.78 -36.54 -47.10
CA GLN A 57 -3.88 -36.75 -46.18
C GLN A 57 -4.27 -35.46 -45.48
N VAL A 58 -5.56 -35.10 -45.58
CA VAL A 58 -6.16 -33.92 -44.94
C VAL A 58 -7.27 -34.39 -44.00
N PRO A 59 -6.97 -34.66 -42.71
CA PRO A 59 -8.00 -34.97 -41.72
C PRO A 59 -8.87 -33.75 -41.42
N ILE A 60 -10.20 -33.91 -41.49
CA ILE A 60 -11.16 -32.83 -41.26
C ILE A 60 -12.26 -33.27 -40.28
N PHE A 61 -12.56 -32.42 -39.30
CA PHE A 61 -13.73 -32.54 -38.42
C PHE A 61 -14.38 -31.18 -38.12
N ASN A 62 -15.55 -30.93 -38.71
CA ASN A 62 -16.37 -29.73 -38.48
C ASN A 62 -15.62 -28.41 -38.74
N GLU A 63 -14.76 -28.40 -39.76
CA GLU A 63 -13.93 -27.25 -40.15
C GLU A 63 -14.42 -26.58 -41.44
N ARG A 64 -15.75 -26.43 -41.58
CA ARG A 64 -16.40 -25.88 -42.79
C ARG A 64 -15.79 -24.62 -43.39
N TYR A 65 -15.17 -23.78 -42.57
CA TYR A 65 -14.63 -22.49 -43.04
C TYR A 65 -13.25 -22.58 -43.68
N VAL A 66 -12.44 -23.56 -43.28
CA VAL A 66 -11.06 -23.71 -43.77
C VAL A 66 -10.91 -24.90 -44.72
N ALA A 67 -11.87 -25.83 -44.72
CA ALA A 67 -11.91 -27.02 -45.58
C ALA A 67 -11.67 -26.71 -47.06
N GLU A 68 -12.36 -25.73 -47.66
CA GLU A 68 -12.14 -25.40 -49.08
C GLU A 68 -10.72 -24.90 -49.34
N ARG A 69 -10.20 -24.04 -48.45
CA ARG A 69 -8.89 -23.41 -48.60
C ARG A 69 -7.75 -24.43 -48.51
N VAL A 70 -7.81 -25.34 -47.54
CA VAL A 70 -6.77 -26.39 -47.41
C VAL A 70 -6.82 -27.35 -48.59
N ILE A 71 -8.03 -27.78 -49.02
CA ILE A 71 -8.20 -28.66 -50.20
C ILE A 71 -7.62 -27.99 -51.44
N ASP A 72 -7.86 -26.69 -51.60
CA ASP A 72 -7.28 -25.92 -52.70
C ASP A 72 -5.76 -25.83 -52.65
N ALA A 73 -5.21 -25.54 -51.48
CA ALA A 73 -3.77 -25.43 -51.30
C ALA A 73 -3.08 -26.76 -51.64
N VAL A 74 -3.56 -27.89 -51.11
CA VAL A 74 -2.95 -29.21 -51.37
C VAL A 74 -3.14 -29.67 -52.82
N CYS A 75 -4.30 -29.44 -53.43
CA CYS A 75 -4.54 -29.84 -54.82
C CYS A 75 -3.81 -28.95 -55.84
N SER A 76 -3.31 -27.78 -55.40
CA SER A 76 -2.56 -26.84 -56.23
C SER A 76 -1.06 -27.04 -56.21
N MET A 77 -0.53 -27.96 -55.37
CA MET A 77 0.91 -28.21 -55.25
C MET A 77 1.55 -28.53 -56.59
N ASP A 78 2.76 -28.01 -56.80
CA ASP A 78 3.59 -28.33 -57.97
C ASP A 78 4.19 -29.74 -57.81
N TRP A 79 3.43 -30.73 -58.28
CA TRP A 79 3.84 -32.13 -58.37
C TRP A 79 3.17 -32.78 -59.60
N PRO A 80 3.78 -33.79 -60.25
CA PRO A 80 3.15 -34.46 -61.37
C PRO A 80 1.79 -35.05 -60.99
N ARG A 81 0.74 -34.73 -61.77
CA ARG A 81 -0.65 -35.11 -61.45
C ARG A 81 -0.84 -36.61 -61.30
N ALA A 82 -0.12 -37.41 -62.07
CA ALA A 82 -0.15 -38.88 -61.99
C ALA A 82 0.47 -39.44 -60.69
N HIS A 83 1.28 -38.64 -60.00
CA HIS A 83 2.00 -39.02 -58.78
C HIS A 83 1.49 -38.24 -57.55
N LEU A 84 0.40 -37.49 -57.67
CA LEU A 84 -0.22 -36.75 -56.59
C LEU A 84 -1.61 -37.33 -56.27
N GLU A 85 -1.73 -37.98 -55.12
CA GLU A 85 -2.99 -38.42 -54.55
C GLU A 85 -3.36 -37.48 -53.39
N VAL A 86 -4.63 -37.10 -53.28
CA VAL A 86 -5.16 -36.32 -52.15
C VAL A 86 -6.32 -37.08 -51.51
N GLN A 87 -6.18 -37.41 -50.23
CA GLN A 87 -7.23 -38.00 -49.41
C GLN A 87 -7.76 -36.96 -48.42
N VAL A 88 -9.03 -36.58 -48.57
CA VAL A 88 -9.73 -35.78 -47.54
C VAL A 88 -10.44 -36.73 -46.60
N LEU A 89 -9.88 -36.89 -45.40
CA LEU A 89 -10.35 -37.85 -44.37
C LEU A 89 -11.39 -37.16 -43.49
N ASP A 90 -12.66 -37.36 -43.81
CA ASP A 90 -13.78 -36.58 -43.27
C ASP A 90 -14.55 -37.33 -42.19
N ASP A 91 -14.38 -36.87 -40.94
CA ASP A 91 -15.10 -37.34 -39.76
C ASP A 91 -16.27 -36.41 -39.37
N SER A 92 -16.57 -35.39 -40.18
CA SER A 92 -17.53 -34.33 -39.84
C SER A 92 -18.97 -34.84 -39.74
N ASP A 93 -19.75 -34.22 -38.87
CA ASP A 93 -21.18 -34.47 -38.68
C ASP A 93 -22.06 -33.24 -39.03
N ASP A 94 -21.45 -32.21 -39.61
CA ASP A 94 -22.09 -30.98 -40.05
C ASP A 94 -21.96 -30.76 -41.59
N GLU A 95 -22.30 -29.55 -42.02
CA GLU A 95 -22.27 -29.09 -43.42
C GLU A 95 -20.87 -29.18 -44.08
N THR A 96 -19.80 -29.35 -43.28
CA THR A 96 -18.44 -29.53 -43.78
C THR A 96 -18.36 -30.69 -44.77
N THR A 97 -19.11 -31.77 -44.52
CA THR A 97 -19.19 -32.95 -45.40
C THR A 97 -19.57 -32.56 -46.85
N GLN A 98 -20.56 -31.68 -47.00
CA GLN A 98 -21.07 -31.26 -48.31
C GLN A 98 -20.10 -30.29 -48.99
N ILE A 99 -19.38 -29.49 -48.21
CA ILE A 99 -18.33 -28.60 -48.70
C ILE A 99 -17.17 -29.42 -49.27
N ILE A 100 -16.69 -30.42 -48.53
CA ILE A 100 -15.64 -31.33 -48.98
C ILE A 100 -16.06 -32.06 -50.26
N ALA A 101 -17.26 -32.64 -50.28
CA ALA A 101 -17.74 -33.40 -51.45
C ALA A 101 -17.76 -32.54 -52.73
N ARG A 102 -18.28 -31.30 -52.63
CA ARG A 102 -18.30 -30.35 -53.75
C ARG A 102 -16.89 -29.97 -54.20
N ARG A 103 -15.98 -29.71 -53.26
CA ARG A 103 -14.61 -29.27 -53.59
C ARG A 103 -13.76 -30.42 -54.14
N ALA A 104 -13.90 -31.63 -53.62
CA ALA A 104 -13.26 -32.82 -54.18
C ALA A 104 -13.73 -33.09 -55.62
N ALA A 105 -15.04 -33.00 -55.89
CA ALA A 105 -15.57 -33.13 -57.26
C ALA A 105 -15.02 -32.07 -58.22
N HIS A 106 -14.84 -30.83 -57.75
CA HIS A 106 -14.22 -29.76 -58.53
C HIS A 106 -12.80 -30.08 -58.96
N TRP A 107 -11.96 -30.60 -58.07
CA TRP A 107 -10.58 -30.96 -58.38
C TRP A 107 -10.44 -32.25 -59.19
N ARG A 108 -11.35 -33.22 -59.00
CA ARG A 108 -11.45 -34.39 -59.90
C ARG A 108 -11.70 -33.99 -61.35
N ARG A 109 -12.57 -32.99 -61.60
CA ARG A 109 -12.78 -32.44 -62.95
C ARG A 109 -11.53 -31.80 -63.54
N LYS A 110 -10.59 -31.35 -62.70
CA LYS A 110 -9.28 -30.84 -63.10
C LYS A 110 -8.20 -31.92 -63.19
N GLN A 111 -8.58 -33.20 -63.25
CA GLN A 111 -7.65 -34.33 -63.37
C GLN A 111 -6.64 -34.42 -62.21
N ILE A 112 -7.04 -34.05 -60.99
CA ILE A 112 -6.30 -34.36 -59.76
C ILE A 112 -7.00 -35.54 -59.07
N HIS A 113 -6.24 -36.52 -58.60
CA HIS A 113 -6.77 -37.65 -57.84
C HIS A 113 -7.14 -37.18 -56.42
N VAL A 114 -8.41 -36.80 -56.23
CA VAL A 114 -8.94 -36.38 -54.92
C VAL A 114 -10.04 -37.32 -54.46
N THR A 115 -9.80 -38.02 -53.35
CA THR A 115 -10.73 -38.96 -52.73
C THR A 115 -11.33 -38.36 -51.46
N HIS A 116 -12.66 -38.36 -51.36
CA HIS A 116 -13.37 -38.00 -50.14
C HIS A 116 -13.64 -39.28 -49.35
N VAL A 117 -12.90 -39.47 -48.27
CA VAL A 117 -12.89 -40.70 -47.49
C VAL A 117 -13.72 -40.49 -46.23
N ARG A 118 -14.73 -41.34 -46.03
CA ARG A 118 -15.55 -41.38 -44.81
C ARG A 118 -15.55 -42.78 -44.23
N ARG A 119 -15.30 -42.88 -42.93
CA ARG A 119 -15.14 -44.16 -42.21
C ARG A 119 -16.31 -44.53 -41.28
N GLY A 120 -17.36 -43.72 -41.25
CA GLY A 120 -18.61 -43.98 -40.51
C GLY A 120 -18.53 -43.90 -38.97
N SER A 121 -17.33 -43.98 -38.37
CA SER A 121 -17.10 -43.87 -36.94
C SER A 121 -15.92 -42.96 -36.64
N ARG A 122 -16.00 -42.17 -35.57
CA ARG A 122 -14.91 -41.30 -35.10
C ARG A 122 -13.97 -42.00 -34.11
N ALA A 123 -13.99 -43.33 -34.07
CA ALA A 123 -13.14 -44.12 -33.19
C ALA A 123 -11.65 -43.78 -33.41
N GLY A 124 -10.94 -43.45 -32.33
CA GLY A 124 -9.53 -43.07 -32.39
C GLY A 124 -9.24 -41.70 -33.02
N PHE A 125 -10.25 -40.86 -33.26
CA PHE A 125 -10.11 -39.47 -33.74
C PHE A 125 -9.15 -39.35 -34.94
N LYS A 126 -8.29 -38.32 -34.99
CA LYS A 126 -7.33 -38.07 -36.08
C LYS A 126 -6.44 -39.28 -36.39
N ALA A 127 -5.87 -39.92 -35.36
CA ALA A 127 -5.02 -41.10 -35.53
C ALA A 127 -5.74 -42.25 -36.26
N GLY A 128 -7.00 -42.49 -35.91
CA GLY A 128 -7.80 -43.51 -36.58
C GLY A 128 -8.18 -43.12 -38.02
N ALA A 129 -8.39 -41.83 -38.30
CA ALA A 129 -8.67 -41.36 -39.64
C ALA A 129 -7.44 -41.54 -40.55
N LEU A 130 -6.25 -41.17 -40.06
CA LEU A 130 -4.98 -41.38 -40.75
C LEU A 130 -4.68 -42.87 -40.99
N ALA A 131 -4.94 -43.74 -40.02
CA ALA A 131 -4.81 -45.18 -40.16
C ALA A 131 -5.72 -45.73 -41.28
N PHE A 132 -7.00 -45.35 -41.27
CA PHE A 132 -7.97 -45.78 -42.29
C PHE A 132 -7.64 -45.26 -43.68
N GLY A 133 -7.07 -44.05 -43.79
CA GLY A 133 -6.58 -43.51 -45.06
C GLY A 133 -5.34 -44.26 -45.58
N LEU A 134 -4.44 -44.66 -44.68
CA LEU A 134 -3.22 -45.39 -45.02
C LEU A 134 -3.51 -46.76 -45.66
N GLU A 135 -4.61 -47.40 -45.25
CA GLU A 135 -5.10 -48.66 -45.83
C GLU A 135 -5.63 -48.51 -47.27
N GLN A 136 -5.90 -47.28 -47.73
CA GLN A 136 -6.52 -46.99 -49.03
C GLN A 136 -5.56 -46.44 -50.09
N THR A 137 -4.27 -46.35 -49.78
CA THR A 137 -3.24 -45.90 -50.71
C THR A 137 -2.04 -46.82 -50.61
N ASP A 138 -1.27 -46.96 -51.69
CA ASP A 138 0.04 -47.63 -51.71
C ASP A 138 1.19 -46.63 -51.91
N ALA A 139 0.91 -45.32 -51.79
CA ALA A 139 1.92 -44.29 -51.97
C ALA A 139 3.09 -44.47 -50.98
N PRO A 140 4.35 -44.46 -51.44
CA PRO A 140 5.52 -44.64 -50.58
C PRO A 140 5.73 -43.47 -49.61
N PHE A 141 5.12 -42.31 -49.88
CA PHE A 141 5.21 -41.11 -49.04
C PHE A 141 3.84 -40.53 -48.73
N ILE A 142 3.63 -40.16 -47.47
CA ILE A 142 2.38 -39.63 -46.93
C ILE A 142 2.63 -38.21 -46.41
N ALA A 143 2.09 -37.21 -47.08
CA ALA A 143 2.08 -35.83 -46.59
C ALA A 143 0.83 -35.58 -45.74
N ILE A 144 0.95 -34.81 -44.66
CA ILE A 144 -0.18 -34.58 -43.74
C ILE A 144 -0.37 -33.08 -43.53
N PHE A 145 -1.61 -32.60 -43.70
CA PHE A 145 -1.99 -31.22 -43.43
C PHE A 145 -3.30 -31.14 -42.66
N ASP A 146 -3.26 -30.41 -41.55
CA ASP A 146 -4.46 -30.02 -40.81
C ASP A 146 -5.25 -28.94 -41.54
N ALA A 147 -6.55 -28.84 -41.24
CA ALA A 147 -7.48 -28.03 -42.02
C ALA A 147 -7.17 -26.53 -41.99
N ASP A 148 -6.44 -26.05 -40.98
CA ASP A 148 -6.07 -24.65 -40.77
C ASP A 148 -4.72 -24.25 -41.39
N PHE A 149 -4.02 -25.17 -42.05
CA PHE A 149 -2.76 -24.90 -42.73
C PHE A 149 -2.94 -24.53 -44.21
N VAL A 150 -2.01 -23.73 -44.73
CA VAL A 150 -1.95 -23.35 -46.14
C VAL A 150 -0.55 -23.63 -46.68
N PRO A 151 -0.27 -24.86 -47.15
CA PRO A 151 1.03 -25.16 -47.74
C PRO A 151 1.36 -24.30 -48.96
N PRO A 152 2.62 -23.90 -49.14
CA PRO A 152 3.06 -23.21 -50.34
C PRO A 152 3.05 -24.17 -51.54
N ILE A 153 2.93 -23.61 -52.75
CA ILE A 153 2.80 -24.39 -53.98
C ILE A 153 4.01 -25.30 -54.24
N ASP A 154 5.20 -24.88 -53.81
CA ASP A 154 6.48 -25.58 -53.98
C ASP A 154 6.81 -26.54 -52.80
N PHE A 155 5.85 -26.81 -51.90
CA PHE A 155 6.07 -27.61 -50.70
C PHE A 155 6.72 -28.97 -50.98
N LEU A 156 6.14 -29.77 -51.88
CA LEU A 156 6.66 -31.11 -52.20
C LEU A 156 8.03 -31.05 -52.87
N ARG A 157 8.24 -30.11 -53.80
CA ARG A 157 9.54 -29.88 -54.46
C ARG A 157 10.66 -29.64 -53.45
N ARG A 158 10.37 -28.93 -52.36
CA ARG A 158 11.37 -28.57 -51.35
C ARG A 158 11.56 -29.63 -50.28
N ILE A 159 10.50 -30.27 -49.82
CA ILE A 159 10.58 -31.21 -48.69
C ILE A 159 11.04 -32.62 -49.10
N MET A 160 10.77 -33.04 -50.33
CA MET A 160 11.04 -34.42 -50.78
C MET A 160 12.53 -34.75 -50.84
N GLY A 161 13.40 -33.74 -51.01
CA GLY A 161 14.85 -33.92 -50.96
C GLY A 161 15.39 -34.49 -49.64
N ALA A 162 14.66 -34.34 -48.55
CA ALA A 162 15.05 -34.93 -47.27
C ALA A 162 15.08 -36.48 -47.29
N PHE A 163 14.39 -37.11 -48.25
CA PHE A 163 14.24 -38.56 -48.35
C PHE A 163 15.31 -39.24 -49.22
N ASP A 164 16.27 -38.47 -49.76
CA ASP A 164 17.48 -39.00 -50.40
C ASP A 164 18.28 -39.86 -49.40
N ASP A 165 18.28 -39.48 -48.11
CA ASP A 165 18.70 -40.37 -47.03
C ASP A 165 17.57 -41.38 -46.75
N ARG A 166 17.80 -42.63 -47.15
CA ARG A 166 16.87 -43.76 -46.95
C ARG A 166 16.54 -44.01 -45.48
N SER A 167 17.37 -43.56 -44.54
CA SER A 167 17.12 -43.70 -43.10
C SER A 167 16.18 -42.65 -42.52
N VAL A 168 15.76 -41.65 -43.31
CA VAL A 168 14.78 -40.64 -42.88
C VAL A 168 13.36 -41.23 -42.91
N ALA A 169 12.72 -41.25 -41.74
CA ALA A 169 11.31 -41.64 -41.59
C ALA A 169 10.36 -40.50 -41.94
N PHE A 170 10.68 -39.26 -41.52
CA PHE A 170 9.85 -38.10 -41.80
C PHE A 170 10.66 -36.83 -41.95
N ALA A 171 10.09 -35.88 -42.69
CA ALA A 171 10.59 -34.53 -42.87
C ALA A 171 9.53 -33.53 -42.42
N GLN A 172 9.91 -32.59 -41.54
CA GLN A 172 9.02 -31.57 -40.97
C GLN A 172 9.40 -30.19 -41.50
N ALA A 173 8.42 -29.42 -41.98
CA ALA A 173 8.58 -28.01 -42.33
C ALA A 173 8.29 -27.11 -41.11
N ARG A 174 8.73 -25.85 -41.17
CA ARG A 174 8.48 -24.84 -40.14
C ARG A 174 7.04 -24.32 -40.21
N TRP A 175 6.40 -24.13 -39.07
CA TRP A 175 5.12 -23.41 -39.03
C TRP A 175 5.32 -21.90 -39.18
N GLY A 176 4.49 -21.28 -40.01
CA GLY A 176 4.32 -19.82 -40.05
C GLY A 176 2.94 -19.44 -39.52
N HIS A 177 2.67 -18.14 -39.34
CA HIS A 177 1.45 -17.68 -38.69
C HIS A 177 0.70 -16.69 -39.58
N LEU A 178 -0.52 -17.02 -40.01
CA LEU A 178 -1.35 -16.13 -40.85
C LEU A 178 -1.87 -14.91 -40.08
N ASP A 179 -2.14 -15.09 -38.79
CA ASP A 179 -2.82 -14.14 -37.91
C ASP A 179 -1.96 -13.62 -36.75
N GLU A 180 -0.63 -13.73 -36.83
CA GLU A 180 0.30 -13.21 -35.80
C GLU A 180 -0.06 -11.76 -35.42
N GLY A 181 -0.27 -10.90 -36.42
CA GLY A 181 -0.58 -9.48 -36.23
C GLY A 181 -1.97 -9.15 -35.66
N TYR A 182 -2.82 -10.15 -35.40
CA TYR A 182 -4.22 -9.93 -34.96
C TYR A 182 -4.32 -9.29 -33.57
N SER A 183 -3.52 -9.75 -32.60
CA SER A 183 -3.60 -9.30 -31.20
C SER A 183 -2.24 -9.37 -30.50
N LEU A 184 -2.15 -8.92 -29.25
CA LEU A 184 -0.97 -9.21 -28.41
C LEU A 184 -0.87 -10.71 -28.11
N PHE A 185 -2.02 -11.37 -27.94
CA PHE A 185 -2.09 -12.78 -27.60
C PHE A 185 -1.58 -13.69 -28.72
N THR A 186 -2.00 -13.45 -29.97
CA THR A 186 -1.50 -14.18 -31.15
C THR A 186 0.00 -13.96 -31.38
N ARG A 187 0.54 -12.77 -31.10
CA ARG A 187 1.99 -12.53 -31.12
C ARG A 187 2.77 -13.32 -30.06
N LEU A 188 2.24 -13.41 -28.85
CA LEU A 188 2.86 -14.20 -27.78
C LEU A 188 2.84 -15.70 -28.12
N GLN A 189 1.74 -16.19 -28.72
CA GLN A 189 1.64 -17.55 -29.22
C GLN A 189 2.64 -17.81 -30.35
N ALA A 190 2.66 -16.96 -31.38
CA ALA A 190 3.62 -17.04 -32.49
C ALA A 190 5.06 -17.10 -31.98
N MET A 191 5.42 -16.21 -31.05
CA MET A 191 6.75 -16.21 -30.43
C MET A 191 7.09 -17.52 -29.71
N ALA A 192 6.13 -18.10 -28.97
CA ALA A 192 6.34 -19.36 -28.27
C ALA A 192 6.51 -20.55 -29.24
N ILE A 193 5.73 -20.58 -30.32
CA ILE A 193 5.82 -21.62 -31.37
C ILE A 193 7.10 -21.44 -32.19
N ASP A 194 7.46 -20.22 -32.54
CA ASP A 194 8.70 -19.91 -33.25
C ASP A 194 9.93 -20.34 -32.44
N PHE A 195 9.89 -20.24 -31.11
CA PHE A 195 10.95 -20.78 -30.26
C PHE A 195 11.09 -22.31 -30.44
N HIS A 196 9.98 -23.05 -30.40
CA HIS A 196 10.01 -24.50 -30.62
C HIS A 196 10.63 -24.87 -31.98
N PHE A 197 10.27 -24.16 -33.05
CA PHE A 197 10.75 -24.48 -34.40
C PHE A 197 12.18 -23.97 -34.70
N LEU A 198 12.49 -22.71 -34.39
CA LEU A 198 13.78 -22.09 -34.70
C LEU A 198 14.90 -22.48 -33.74
N VAL A 199 14.56 -23.00 -32.55
CA VAL A 199 15.55 -23.39 -31.54
C VAL A 199 15.51 -24.90 -31.30
N GLU A 200 14.38 -25.43 -30.80
CA GLU A 200 14.34 -26.83 -30.35
C GLU A 200 14.42 -27.82 -31.52
N GLN A 201 13.55 -27.69 -32.51
CA GLN A 201 13.49 -28.58 -33.69
C GLN A 201 14.78 -28.51 -34.51
N ALA A 202 15.28 -27.30 -34.79
CA ALA A 202 16.53 -27.09 -35.52
C ALA A 202 17.73 -27.76 -34.83
N VAL A 203 17.88 -27.59 -33.52
CA VAL A 203 18.98 -28.23 -32.76
C VAL A 203 18.79 -29.73 -32.64
N ARG A 204 17.57 -30.21 -32.45
CA ARG A 204 17.29 -31.65 -32.32
C ARG A 204 17.61 -32.39 -33.60
N SER A 205 17.12 -31.91 -34.74
CA SER A 205 17.40 -32.52 -36.05
C SER A 205 18.89 -32.46 -36.39
N SER A 206 19.54 -31.30 -36.26
CA SER A 206 20.97 -31.15 -36.60
C SER A 206 21.94 -31.97 -35.73
N ARG A 207 21.55 -32.32 -34.50
CA ARG A 207 22.36 -33.15 -33.58
C ARG A 207 21.98 -34.63 -33.56
N GLY A 208 20.93 -35.01 -34.28
CA GLY A 208 20.36 -36.36 -34.23
C GLY A 208 19.82 -36.69 -32.83
N TYR A 209 19.20 -35.72 -32.16
CA TYR A 209 18.35 -35.97 -31.00
C TYR A 209 16.96 -36.38 -31.47
N PHE A 210 16.20 -37.01 -30.57
CA PHE A 210 14.83 -37.38 -30.91
C PHE A 210 14.00 -36.12 -31.14
N THR A 211 13.36 -36.11 -32.30
CA THR A 211 12.61 -35.01 -32.89
C THR A 211 11.17 -35.46 -33.08
N ASN A 212 10.19 -34.57 -32.89
CA ASN A 212 8.79 -34.88 -33.12
C ASN A 212 8.31 -34.33 -34.46
N PHE A 213 7.59 -35.17 -35.20
CA PHE A 213 6.60 -34.71 -36.16
C PHE A 213 5.50 -33.98 -35.38
N THR A 214 5.11 -32.79 -35.87
CA THR A 214 4.16 -31.90 -35.19
C THR A 214 2.71 -32.12 -35.65
N GLY A 215 2.45 -33.29 -36.24
CA GLY A 215 1.11 -33.72 -36.64
C GLY A 215 0.63 -33.17 -37.98
N THR A 216 1.38 -32.27 -38.61
CA THR A 216 1.02 -31.55 -39.85
C THR A 216 2.27 -30.94 -40.49
N ALA A 217 2.12 -30.36 -41.68
CA ALA A 217 3.16 -29.63 -42.39
C ALA A 217 4.45 -30.45 -42.63
N GLY A 218 4.30 -31.73 -42.96
CA GLY A 218 5.44 -32.58 -43.28
C GLY A 218 5.04 -33.88 -43.96
N VAL A 219 6.06 -34.67 -44.30
CA VAL A 219 5.93 -35.91 -45.06
C VAL A 219 6.52 -37.06 -44.26
N TRP A 220 5.89 -38.22 -44.36
CA TRP A 220 6.36 -39.49 -43.81
C TRP A 220 6.66 -40.49 -44.92
N ARG A 221 7.67 -41.31 -44.70
CA ARG A 221 7.90 -42.54 -45.46
C ARG A 221 6.95 -43.63 -44.94
N ARG A 222 6.15 -44.22 -45.82
CA ARG A 222 5.15 -45.24 -45.46
C ARG A 222 5.77 -46.41 -44.71
N THR A 223 6.87 -46.95 -45.21
CA THR A 223 7.55 -48.11 -44.59
C THR A 223 8.02 -47.82 -43.17
N ALA A 224 8.36 -46.57 -42.85
CA ALA A 224 8.71 -46.18 -41.49
C ALA A 224 7.47 -46.12 -40.57
N ILE A 225 6.31 -45.71 -41.08
CA ILE A 225 5.04 -45.76 -40.34
C ILE A 225 4.71 -47.22 -40.01
N GLU A 226 4.77 -48.10 -41.01
CA GLU A 226 4.46 -49.53 -40.87
C GLU A 226 5.43 -50.24 -39.94
N ASP A 227 6.74 -50.06 -40.13
CA ASP A 227 7.78 -50.61 -39.24
C ASP A 227 7.62 -50.08 -37.82
N ALA A 228 7.24 -48.81 -37.64
CA ALA A 228 6.95 -48.24 -36.32
C ALA A 228 5.71 -48.86 -35.64
N GLY A 229 4.86 -49.60 -36.36
CA GLY A 229 3.62 -50.20 -35.87
C GLY A 229 2.36 -49.36 -36.12
N GLY A 230 2.41 -48.44 -37.09
CA GLY A 230 1.26 -47.66 -37.54
C GLY A 230 0.88 -46.47 -36.65
N TRP A 231 -0.17 -45.76 -37.05
CA TRP A 231 -0.83 -44.72 -36.27
C TRP A 231 -1.52 -45.33 -35.04
N SER A 232 -1.35 -44.70 -33.88
CA SER A 232 -1.86 -45.20 -32.60
C SER A 232 -2.79 -44.18 -31.97
N ALA A 233 -4.04 -44.57 -31.71
CA ALA A 233 -5.02 -43.76 -30.99
C ALA A 233 -4.85 -43.83 -29.46
N ARG A 234 -3.78 -44.45 -28.96
CA ARG A 234 -3.60 -44.66 -27.52
C ARG A 234 -3.19 -43.38 -26.79
N THR A 235 -2.74 -42.34 -27.49
CA THR A 235 -2.32 -41.03 -26.97
C THR A 235 -3.05 -39.92 -27.74
N LEU A 236 -3.28 -38.76 -27.11
CA LEU A 236 -3.85 -37.59 -27.81
C LEU A 236 -2.87 -36.86 -28.74
N THR A 237 -1.58 -37.23 -28.69
CA THR A 237 -0.50 -36.75 -29.56
C THR A 237 0.08 -37.95 -30.31
N GLU A 238 -0.69 -38.49 -31.26
CA GLU A 238 -0.33 -39.66 -32.07
C GLU A 238 0.94 -39.46 -32.89
N ASP A 239 1.21 -38.22 -33.26
CA ASP A 239 2.35 -37.72 -34.00
C ASP A 239 3.66 -37.85 -33.23
N LEU A 240 3.69 -37.37 -31.98
CA LEU A 240 4.83 -37.49 -31.07
C LEU A 240 5.11 -38.96 -30.73
N ASP A 241 4.06 -39.75 -30.50
CA ASP A 241 4.16 -41.18 -30.19
C ASP A 241 4.80 -41.95 -31.37
N LEU A 242 4.30 -41.76 -32.59
CA LEU A 242 4.85 -42.39 -33.78
C LEU A 242 6.30 -41.96 -34.06
N SER A 243 6.59 -40.67 -33.91
CA SER A 243 7.94 -40.11 -34.08
C SER A 243 8.97 -40.80 -33.19
N TYR A 244 8.64 -41.01 -31.92
CA TYR A 244 9.55 -41.65 -30.97
C TYR A 244 9.65 -43.16 -31.21
N ARG A 245 8.55 -43.84 -31.56
CA ARG A 245 8.60 -45.27 -31.92
C ARG A 245 9.48 -45.53 -33.15
N ALA A 246 9.36 -44.70 -34.19
CA ALA A 246 10.20 -44.81 -35.38
C ALA A 246 11.69 -44.60 -35.04
N GLN A 247 12.02 -43.54 -34.28
CA GLN A 247 13.41 -43.26 -33.91
C GLN A 247 14.01 -44.31 -32.96
N LEU A 248 13.19 -44.96 -32.11
CA LEU A 248 13.63 -46.11 -31.31
C LEU A 248 13.99 -47.33 -32.16
N ARG A 249 13.42 -47.46 -33.36
CA ARG A 249 13.79 -48.46 -34.38
C ARG A 249 14.97 -48.04 -35.26
N GLY A 250 15.56 -46.88 -35.02
CA GLY A 250 16.76 -46.40 -35.71
C GLY A 250 16.50 -45.48 -36.90
N TRP A 251 15.23 -45.15 -37.19
CA TRP A 251 14.90 -44.14 -38.19
C TRP A 251 15.34 -42.74 -37.75
N LYS A 252 15.62 -41.86 -38.72
CA LYS A 252 15.99 -40.46 -38.50
C LYS A 252 14.84 -39.51 -38.85
N ALA A 253 14.92 -38.31 -38.30
CA ALA A 253 14.02 -37.20 -38.60
C ALA A 253 14.78 -36.07 -39.30
N ALA A 254 14.16 -35.46 -40.31
CA ALA A 254 14.68 -34.27 -40.99
C ALA A 254 13.80 -33.05 -40.67
N TYR A 255 14.43 -31.89 -40.50
CA TYR A 255 13.74 -30.61 -40.32
C TYR A 255 14.20 -29.61 -41.38
N VAL A 256 13.25 -29.06 -42.14
CA VAL A 256 13.49 -28.10 -43.23
C VAL A 256 13.06 -26.71 -42.75
N GLU A 257 14.00 -26.00 -42.12
CA GLU A 257 13.74 -24.72 -41.42
C GLU A 257 13.28 -23.59 -42.36
N ASP A 258 13.80 -23.56 -43.58
CA ASP A 258 13.55 -22.53 -44.59
C ASP A 258 12.21 -22.72 -45.32
N LEU A 259 11.58 -23.90 -45.20
CA LEU A 259 10.24 -24.17 -45.74
C LEU A 259 9.18 -23.83 -44.69
N VAL A 260 8.38 -22.82 -44.98
CA VAL A 260 7.39 -22.27 -44.05
C VAL A 260 5.98 -22.63 -44.51
N VAL A 261 5.19 -23.22 -43.62
CA VAL A 261 3.78 -23.57 -43.85
C VAL A 261 2.92 -22.75 -42.90
N PRO A 262 2.23 -21.70 -43.37
CA PRO A 262 1.38 -20.85 -42.54
C PRO A 262 0.17 -21.59 -41.93
N GLU A 263 -0.10 -21.33 -40.65
CA GLU A 263 -1.24 -21.82 -39.86
C GLU A 263 -2.13 -20.67 -39.33
N GLU A 264 -3.31 -21.00 -38.81
CA GLU A 264 -4.16 -20.07 -38.04
C GLU A 264 -4.10 -20.31 -36.53
N LEU A 265 -3.63 -19.31 -35.79
CA LEU A 265 -3.54 -19.33 -34.34
C LEU A 265 -4.91 -19.20 -33.65
N PRO A 266 -5.06 -19.77 -32.44
CA PRO A 266 -6.21 -19.48 -31.59
C PRO A 266 -6.30 -18.00 -31.21
N VAL A 267 -7.31 -17.30 -31.71
CA VAL A 267 -7.52 -15.87 -31.40
C VAL A 267 -8.14 -15.58 -30.03
N SER A 268 -8.58 -16.61 -29.30
CA SER A 268 -9.19 -16.50 -27.96
C SER A 268 -8.47 -17.39 -26.94
N ILE A 269 -8.42 -16.94 -25.68
CA ILE A 269 -7.74 -17.66 -24.60
C ILE A 269 -8.38 -19.04 -24.32
N ASP A 270 -9.69 -19.16 -24.47
CA ASP A 270 -10.42 -20.41 -24.25
C ASP A 270 -10.11 -21.47 -25.31
N ALA A 271 -9.94 -21.05 -26.58
CA ALA A 271 -9.53 -21.95 -27.65
C ALA A 271 -8.09 -22.43 -27.44
N TYR A 272 -7.19 -21.51 -27.06
CA TYR A 272 -5.80 -21.84 -26.72
C TYR A 272 -5.72 -22.80 -25.53
N ARG A 273 -6.48 -22.57 -24.45
CA ARG A 273 -6.53 -23.47 -23.28
C ARG A 273 -6.90 -24.90 -23.67
N ARG A 274 -7.91 -25.07 -24.53
CA ARG A 274 -8.32 -26.41 -25.00
C ARG A 274 -7.22 -27.09 -25.82
N GLN A 275 -6.53 -26.33 -26.67
CA GLN A 275 -5.40 -26.83 -27.45
C GLN A 275 -4.25 -27.26 -26.53
N GLN A 276 -3.79 -26.37 -25.65
CA GLN A 276 -2.70 -26.65 -24.71
C GLN A 276 -3.03 -27.78 -23.74
N SER A 277 -4.28 -27.88 -23.28
CA SER A 277 -4.71 -29.00 -22.43
C SER A 277 -4.57 -30.33 -23.14
N ARG A 278 -4.98 -30.43 -24.42
CA ARG A 278 -4.83 -31.65 -25.21
C ARG A 278 -3.35 -32.00 -25.41
N TRP A 279 -2.53 -31.03 -25.80
CA TRP A 279 -1.10 -31.23 -26.03
C TRP A 279 -0.37 -31.67 -24.76
N ALA A 280 -0.66 -31.05 -23.61
CA ALA A 280 -0.10 -31.43 -22.33
C ALA A 280 -0.50 -32.87 -21.94
N THR A 281 -1.80 -33.19 -22.01
CA THR A 281 -2.29 -34.54 -21.68
C THR A 281 -1.68 -35.59 -22.60
N GLY A 282 -1.66 -35.35 -23.92
CA GLY A 282 -1.05 -36.26 -24.89
C GLY A 282 0.45 -36.45 -24.65
N SER A 283 1.19 -35.36 -24.43
CA SER A 283 2.63 -35.42 -24.15
C SER A 283 2.95 -36.26 -22.91
N PHE A 284 2.21 -36.09 -21.81
CA PHE A 284 2.39 -36.94 -20.61
C PHE A 284 2.01 -38.40 -20.86
N GLN A 285 0.92 -38.67 -21.60
CA GLN A 285 0.57 -40.04 -21.99
C GLN A 285 1.69 -40.71 -22.80
N THR A 286 2.30 -39.97 -23.72
CA THR A 286 3.46 -40.44 -24.49
C THR A 286 4.69 -40.61 -23.60
N ALA A 287 4.97 -39.66 -22.70
CA ALA A 287 6.08 -39.73 -21.76
C ALA A 287 6.01 -40.98 -20.87
N PHE A 288 4.86 -41.24 -20.24
CA PHE A 288 4.68 -42.39 -19.36
C PHE A 288 4.86 -43.74 -20.08
N ARG A 289 4.70 -43.78 -21.41
CA ARG A 289 4.90 -44.99 -22.19
C ARG A 289 6.29 -45.11 -22.78
N LEU A 290 6.84 -44.03 -23.30
CA LEU A 290 8.08 -44.05 -24.10
C LEU A 290 9.32 -43.67 -23.30
N LEU A 291 9.21 -43.06 -22.13
CA LEU A 291 10.37 -42.66 -21.34
C LEU A 291 11.24 -43.86 -20.92
N ILE A 292 10.63 -44.92 -20.37
CA ILE A 292 11.37 -46.14 -19.99
C ILE A 292 12.02 -46.82 -21.20
N PRO A 293 11.30 -47.06 -22.32
CA PRO A 293 11.91 -47.54 -23.57
C PRO A 293 13.09 -46.68 -24.05
N VAL A 294 12.97 -45.36 -24.04
CA VAL A 294 14.05 -44.43 -24.41
C VAL A 294 15.27 -44.60 -23.50
N LEU A 295 15.06 -44.64 -22.17
CA LEU A 295 16.15 -44.80 -21.20
C LEU A 295 16.85 -46.15 -21.34
N ARG A 296 16.10 -47.21 -21.68
CA ARG A 296 16.63 -48.57 -21.93
C ARG A 296 17.21 -48.77 -23.33
N SER A 297 16.99 -47.85 -24.27
CA SER A 297 17.51 -47.96 -25.64
C SER A 297 19.04 -47.91 -25.70
N ARG A 298 19.62 -48.32 -26.83
CA ARG A 298 21.07 -48.23 -27.12
C ARG A 298 21.52 -46.82 -27.52
N SER A 299 20.65 -45.82 -27.43
CA SER A 299 20.93 -44.43 -27.80
C SER A 299 22.01 -43.80 -26.91
N ARG A 300 22.70 -42.77 -27.43
CA ARG A 300 23.68 -41.98 -26.68
C ARG A 300 23.04 -41.32 -25.46
N ALA A 301 23.78 -41.16 -24.35
CA ALA A 301 23.27 -40.55 -23.12
C ALA A 301 22.65 -39.16 -23.33
N ALA A 302 23.27 -38.32 -24.18
CA ALA A 302 22.72 -37.02 -24.56
C ALA A 302 21.35 -37.13 -25.25
N VAL A 303 21.16 -38.12 -26.13
CA VAL A 303 19.86 -38.36 -26.79
C VAL A 303 18.81 -38.76 -25.76
N LYS A 304 19.17 -39.63 -24.81
CA LYS A 304 18.27 -40.06 -23.72
C LYS A 304 17.84 -38.88 -22.84
N PHE A 305 18.78 -38.02 -22.47
CA PHE A 305 18.51 -36.84 -21.66
C PHE A 305 17.61 -35.85 -22.41
N GLU A 306 17.95 -35.49 -23.65
CA GLU A 306 17.15 -34.56 -24.47
C GLU A 306 15.76 -35.10 -24.78
N ALA A 307 15.62 -36.42 -24.95
CA ALA A 307 14.34 -37.07 -25.14
C ALA A 307 13.49 -37.05 -23.86
N ALA A 308 14.10 -37.26 -22.69
CA ALA A 308 13.41 -37.18 -21.39
C ALA A 308 12.93 -35.76 -21.08
N VAL A 309 13.80 -34.75 -21.27
CA VAL A 309 13.45 -33.34 -21.08
C VAL A 309 12.32 -32.93 -22.02
N HIS A 310 12.35 -33.35 -23.28
CA HIS A 310 11.29 -33.06 -24.25
C HIS A 310 9.94 -33.66 -23.86
N LEU A 311 9.92 -34.97 -23.56
CA LEU A 311 8.70 -35.68 -23.19
C LEU A 311 8.07 -35.11 -21.90
N LEU A 312 8.89 -34.56 -21.00
CA LEU A 312 8.47 -33.98 -19.73
C LEU A 312 8.34 -32.45 -19.75
N ALA A 313 8.47 -31.79 -20.91
CA ALA A 313 8.50 -30.33 -21.01
C ALA A 313 7.23 -29.65 -20.46
N TYR A 314 6.06 -30.26 -20.64
CA TYR A 314 4.80 -29.79 -20.05
C TYR A 314 4.75 -29.87 -18.51
N GLY A 315 5.74 -30.51 -17.87
CA GLY A 315 5.91 -30.56 -16.42
C GLY A 315 6.44 -29.28 -15.79
N VAL A 316 7.04 -28.37 -16.58
CA VAL A 316 7.57 -27.09 -16.08
C VAL A 316 6.48 -26.26 -15.38
N GLY A 317 5.30 -26.14 -15.99
CA GLY A 317 4.17 -25.38 -15.43
C GLY A 317 3.70 -25.90 -14.06
N PRO A 318 3.34 -27.19 -13.94
CA PRO A 318 2.99 -27.79 -12.64
C PRO A 318 4.08 -27.65 -11.57
N VAL A 319 5.36 -27.84 -11.93
CA VAL A 319 6.49 -27.68 -11.00
C VAL A 319 6.58 -26.24 -10.49
N MET A 320 6.41 -25.25 -11.38
CA MET A 320 6.36 -23.83 -11.04
C MET A 320 5.20 -23.51 -10.08
N LEU A 321 4.02 -24.11 -10.27
CA LEU A 321 2.87 -23.91 -9.38
C LEU A 321 3.08 -24.50 -7.99
N VAL A 322 3.65 -25.72 -7.90
CA VAL A 322 4.02 -26.33 -6.62
C VAL A 322 5.03 -25.44 -5.90
N GLN A 323 6.02 -24.90 -6.61
CA GLN A 323 6.97 -23.96 -6.07
C GLN A 323 6.27 -22.72 -5.51
N LEU A 324 5.37 -22.09 -6.28
CA LEU A 324 4.57 -20.92 -5.84
C LEU A 324 3.80 -21.21 -4.55
N ALA A 325 3.12 -22.36 -4.46
CA ALA A 325 2.36 -22.77 -3.29
C ALA A 325 3.22 -22.96 -2.02
N CYS A 326 4.52 -23.24 -2.15
CA CYS A 326 5.43 -23.37 -1.02
C CYS A 326 5.97 -22.02 -0.48
N HIS A 327 5.89 -20.93 -1.25
CA HIS A 327 6.45 -19.63 -0.83
C HIS A 327 5.84 -19.06 0.47
N PRO A 328 4.50 -19.09 0.70
CA PRO A 328 3.92 -18.66 1.97
C PRO A 328 4.49 -19.43 3.17
N LEU A 329 4.66 -20.75 3.03
CA LEU A 329 5.19 -21.60 4.10
C LEU A 329 6.65 -21.28 4.41
N VAL A 330 7.45 -20.98 3.38
CA VAL A 330 8.87 -20.58 3.54
C VAL A 330 8.97 -19.20 4.20
N LEU A 331 8.15 -18.25 3.75
CA LEU A 331 8.08 -16.90 4.31
C LEU A 331 7.65 -16.90 5.79
N LEU A 332 6.75 -17.80 6.18
CA LEU A 332 6.35 -18.00 7.58
C LEU A 332 7.38 -18.79 8.41
N ALA A 333 8.12 -19.72 7.79
CA ALA A 333 9.05 -20.61 8.48
C ALA A 333 10.43 -20.00 8.75
N PHE A 334 10.92 -19.11 7.88
CA PHE A 334 12.23 -18.47 8.00
C PHE A 334 12.08 -17.00 8.42
N GLY A 335 12.38 -16.71 9.68
CA GLY A 335 12.65 -15.35 10.14
C GLY A 335 14.05 -14.92 9.71
N ALA A 336 14.19 -13.68 9.23
CA ALA A 336 15.40 -12.83 9.01
C ALA A 336 16.76 -13.44 8.59
N ALA A 337 16.86 -14.74 8.29
CA ALA A 337 18.10 -15.38 7.86
C ALA A 337 18.26 -15.16 6.35
N GLY A 338 19.20 -14.26 6.02
CA GLY A 338 19.47 -13.80 4.67
C GLY A 338 20.02 -14.89 3.76
N LEU A 339 19.17 -15.45 2.91
CA LEU A 339 19.61 -15.99 1.62
C LEU A 339 19.58 -14.86 0.59
N ARG A 340 20.70 -14.14 0.47
CA ARG A 340 20.93 -13.21 -0.65
C ARG A 340 21.41 -14.00 -1.85
N LEU A 341 20.49 -14.38 -2.75
CA LEU A 341 20.85 -14.91 -4.06
C LEU A 341 20.99 -13.78 -5.10
N PRO A 342 21.91 -13.90 -6.08
CA PRO A 342 22.23 -12.83 -7.03
C PRO A 342 21.06 -12.47 -7.96
N TRP A 343 21.03 -11.20 -8.34
CA TRP A 343 19.94 -10.44 -8.97
C TRP A 343 19.83 -10.56 -10.51
N TYR A 344 20.53 -11.51 -11.14
CA TYR A 344 20.72 -11.54 -12.60
C TYR A 344 19.64 -12.30 -13.42
N LEU A 345 18.47 -12.62 -12.86
CA LEU A 345 17.41 -13.35 -13.58
C LEU A 345 16.25 -12.48 -14.08
N ALA A 346 16.31 -11.15 -13.91
CA ALA A 346 15.26 -10.23 -14.38
C ALA A 346 15.37 -9.88 -15.89
N ASP A 347 16.54 -10.04 -16.50
CA ASP A 347 16.85 -9.44 -17.81
C ASP A 347 16.28 -10.21 -19.02
N SER A 348 16.14 -11.53 -18.93
CA SER A 348 15.61 -12.37 -20.00
C SER A 348 14.11 -12.16 -20.25
N SER A 349 13.35 -11.84 -19.20
CA SER A 349 11.90 -11.58 -19.29
C SER A 349 11.59 -10.25 -19.99
N LEU A 350 12.43 -9.23 -19.78
CA LEU A 350 12.30 -7.92 -20.44
C LEU A 350 12.61 -7.99 -21.94
N ILE A 351 13.59 -8.80 -22.34
CA ILE A 351 13.92 -9.03 -23.75
C ILE A 351 12.75 -9.73 -24.45
N ALA A 352 12.18 -10.76 -23.84
CA ALA A 352 11.01 -11.46 -24.38
C ALA A 352 9.78 -10.53 -24.51
N LEU A 353 9.52 -9.72 -23.47
CA LEU A 353 8.45 -8.73 -23.49
C LEU A 353 8.68 -7.65 -24.57
N SER A 354 9.93 -7.22 -24.76
CA SER A 354 10.29 -6.23 -25.79
C SER A 354 10.09 -6.76 -27.21
N ARG A 355 10.35 -8.06 -27.45
CA ARG A 355 10.08 -8.75 -28.72
C ARG A 355 8.58 -8.88 -28.96
N ALA A 356 7.80 -9.32 -27.97
CA ALA A 356 6.35 -9.45 -28.06
C ALA A 356 5.62 -8.11 -28.33
N LEU A 357 6.20 -6.99 -27.88
CA LEU A 357 5.61 -5.66 -28.01
C LEU A 357 5.94 -4.93 -29.34
N ARG A 358 6.75 -5.53 -30.23
CA ARG A 358 7.06 -4.96 -31.56
C ARG A 358 5.78 -4.91 -32.42
N PRO A 359 5.46 -3.74 -33.01
CA PRO A 359 4.42 -3.65 -34.04
C PRO A 359 5.00 -4.06 -35.40
N GLY A 360 4.33 -4.97 -36.11
CA GLY A 360 4.70 -5.35 -37.48
C GLY A 360 4.53 -6.84 -37.75
N GLY A 361 3.30 -7.25 -38.03
CA GLY A 361 2.96 -8.53 -38.64
C GLY A 361 1.87 -8.28 -39.67
N VAL A 362 1.97 -8.89 -40.84
CA VAL A 362 0.93 -8.81 -41.87
C VAL A 362 -0.18 -9.76 -41.46
N PHE A 363 -1.27 -9.24 -40.89
CA PHE A 363 -2.47 -10.05 -40.64
C PHE A 363 -3.12 -10.40 -41.99
N VAL A 364 -2.98 -11.67 -42.40
CA VAL A 364 -3.72 -12.23 -43.53
C VAL A 364 -5.10 -12.63 -43.00
N ARG A 365 -6.18 -12.19 -43.64
CA ARG A 365 -7.56 -12.46 -43.15
C ARG A 365 -7.85 -13.96 -43.19
N THR A 366 -8.36 -14.51 -42.09
CA THR A 366 -8.44 -15.95 -41.91
C THR A 366 -9.89 -16.50 -41.78
N PRO A 367 -10.26 -17.58 -42.50
CA PRO A 367 -11.62 -18.13 -42.47
C PRO A 367 -12.02 -18.91 -41.22
N LYS A 368 -11.09 -19.52 -40.44
CA LYS A 368 -11.44 -20.41 -39.28
C LYS A 368 -12.36 -19.74 -38.26
N HIS A 369 -12.27 -18.41 -38.15
CA HIS A 369 -13.12 -17.58 -37.30
C HIS A 369 -14.04 -16.64 -38.08
N ARG A 370 -14.31 -16.95 -39.35
CA ARG A 370 -15.19 -16.21 -40.28
C ARG A 370 -14.80 -14.72 -40.44
N ILE A 371 -13.49 -14.42 -40.39
CA ILE A 371 -12.93 -13.09 -40.65
C ILE A 371 -12.53 -13.04 -42.11
N VAL A 372 -13.51 -12.88 -43.00
CA VAL A 372 -13.32 -12.96 -44.46
C VAL A 372 -13.37 -11.58 -45.12
N GLN A 373 -14.10 -10.63 -44.52
CA GLN A 373 -14.26 -9.26 -44.99
C GLN A 373 -13.65 -8.24 -44.02
N ARG A 374 -13.30 -7.06 -44.55
CA ARG A 374 -12.71 -5.98 -43.74
C ARG A 374 -13.72 -5.51 -42.69
N GLY A 375 -13.34 -5.63 -41.42
CA GLY A 375 -14.17 -5.24 -40.28
C GLY A 375 -14.98 -6.35 -39.65
N GLN A 376 -14.83 -7.64 -40.01
CA GLN A 376 -15.35 -8.79 -39.26
C GLN A 376 -14.42 -9.16 -38.09
N GLU A 377 -14.95 -9.58 -36.93
CA GLU A 377 -14.16 -10.10 -35.79
C GLU A 377 -14.63 -11.50 -35.38
N TRP A 378 -13.75 -12.30 -34.77
CA TRP A 378 -14.11 -13.64 -34.27
C TRP A 378 -15.25 -13.59 -33.25
N ARG A 379 -15.38 -12.48 -32.55
CA ARG A 379 -16.39 -12.22 -31.52
C ARG A 379 -17.82 -12.20 -32.07
N ASP A 380 -18.00 -11.94 -33.37
CA ASP A 380 -19.30 -11.92 -34.04
C ASP A 380 -19.87 -13.33 -34.33
N GLN A 381 -19.12 -14.40 -34.05
CA GLN A 381 -19.46 -15.76 -34.50
C GLN A 381 -20.18 -16.62 -33.46
N ALA A 382 -21.16 -17.40 -33.92
CA ALA A 382 -22.07 -18.20 -33.09
C ALA A 382 -21.39 -19.32 -32.27
N TYR A 383 -20.21 -19.79 -32.68
CA TYR A 383 -19.52 -20.96 -32.10
C TYR A 383 -18.58 -20.61 -30.94
N VAL A 384 -18.59 -19.35 -30.50
CA VAL A 384 -17.67 -18.88 -29.47
C VAL A 384 -18.28 -19.06 -28.08
N ARG A 385 -17.80 -20.04 -27.32
CA ARG A 385 -17.95 -20.08 -25.85
C ARG A 385 -16.94 -19.11 -25.24
N VAL A 386 -17.42 -18.11 -24.50
CA VAL A 386 -16.60 -17.18 -23.72
C VAL A 386 -17.20 -17.06 -22.33
N GLY A 387 -16.34 -16.96 -21.32
CA GLY A 387 -16.74 -16.89 -19.91
C GLY A 387 -16.36 -18.14 -19.13
N ASP A 388 -15.11 -18.58 -19.26
CA ASP A 388 -14.57 -19.66 -18.44
C ASP A 388 -14.49 -19.21 -16.97
N PRO A 389 -15.23 -19.82 -16.03
CA PRO A 389 -15.18 -19.45 -14.61
C PRO A 389 -13.78 -19.61 -14.01
N ARG A 390 -12.89 -20.37 -14.65
CA ARG A 390 -11.48 -20.48 -14.26
C ARG A 390 -10.73 -19.14 -14.32
N ALA A 391 -11.21 -18.15 -15.09
CA ALA A 391 -10.64 -16.80 -15.07
C ALA A 391 -10.69 -16.14 -13.67
N LEU A 392 -11.68 -16.49 -12.85
CA LEU A 392 -11.75 -16.06 -11.45
C LEU A 392 -10.70 -16.77 -10.59
N ILE A 393 -10.43 -18.05 -10.87
CA ILE A 393 -9.37 -18.82 -10.21
C ILE A 393 -8.01 -18.21 -10.54
N ASP A 394 -7.77 -17.83 -11.80
CA ASP A 394 -6.55 -17.13 -12.20
C ASP A 394 -6.44 -15.77 -11.48
N GLY A 395 -7.52 -14.99 -11.43
CA GLY A 395 -7.54 -13.71 -10.71
C GLY A 395 -7.23 -13.87 -9.22
N ALA A 396 -7.81 -14.89 -8.58
CA ALA A 396 -7.53 -15.23 -7.19
C ALA A 396 -6.07 -15.69 -6.98
N ALA A 397 -5.53 -16.52 -7.87
CA ALA A 397 -4.12 -16.92 -7.84
C ALA A 397 -3.19 -15.70 -8.01
N GLY A 398 -3.56 -14.75 -8.87
CA GLY A 398 -2.86 -13.47 -9.03
C GLY A 398 -2.87 -12.62 -7.77
N LEU A 399 -4.01 -12.51 -7.08
CA LEU A 399 -4.13 -11.83 -5.79
C LEU A 399 -3.29 -12.49 -4.70
N ILE A 400 -3.31 -13.82 -4.62
CA ILE A 400 -2.48 -14.60 -3.67
C ILE A 400 -1.00 -14.32 -3.92
N ALA A 401 -0.55 -14.40 -5.19
CA ALA A 401 0.83 -14.10 -5.53
C ALA A 401 1.21 -12.64 -5.22
N LEU A 402 0.33 -11.68 -5.50
CA LEU A 402 0.56 -10.27 -5.19
C LEU A 402 0.67 -10.00 -3.68
N ALA A 403 -0.16 -10.67 -2.87
CA ALA A 403 -0.14 -10.53 -1.41
C ALA A 403 1.18 -11.01 -0.78
N LEU A 404 1.93 -11.89 -1.45
CA LEU A 404 3.24 -12.34 -0.99
C LEU A 404 4.34 -11.28 -1.15
N VAL A 405 4.17 -10.32 -2.07
CA VAL A 405 5.17 -9.29 -2.38
C VAL A 405 5.53 -8.42 -1.18
N PRO A 406 4.59 -7.74 -0.49
CA PRO A 406 4.92 -6.91 0.66
C PRO A 406 5.51 -7.73 1.82
N PHE A 407 5.04 -8.97 2.01
CA PHE A 407 5.58 -9.86 3.05
C PHE A 407 7.02 -10.27 2.75
N ALA A 408 7.33 -10.61 1.49
CA ALA A 408 8.68 -10.94 1.05
C ALA A 408 9.62 -9.74 1.19
N LEU A 409 9.19 -8.54 0.80
CA LEU A 409 9.98 -7.31 0.95
C LEU A 409 10.26 -6.98 2.42
N ALA A 410 9.26 -7.09 3.30
CA ALA A 410 9.41 -6.88 4.74
C ALA A 410 10.40 -7.86 5.39
N ARG A 411 10.63 -9.03 4.77
CA ARG A 411 11.58 -10.05 5.21
C ARG A 411 12.92 -10.02 4.47
N GLY A 412 13.16 -9.02 3.62
CA GLY A 412 14.40 -8.89 2.83
C GLY A 412 14.55 -9.93 1.70
N GLN A 413 13.46 -10.58 1.29
CA GLN A 413 13.44 -11.67 0.30
C GLN A 413 13.06 -11.15 -1.10
N SER A 414 13.91 -10.30 -1.68
CA SER A 414 13.63 -9.60 -2.95
C SER A 414 13.36 -10.54 -4.14
N LEU A 415 13.99 -11.72 -4.19
CA LEU A 415 13.78 -12.68 -5.28
C LEU A 415 12.35 -13.26 -5.25
N ILE A 416 11.85 -13.59 -4.05
CA ILE A 416 10.47 -14.05 -3.87
C ILE A 416 9.49 -12.95 -4.27
N ALA A 417 9.80 -11.69 -3.93
CA ALA A 417 8.98 -10.55 -4.33
C ALA A 417 8.92 -10.40 -5.86
N VAL A 418 10.05 -10.48 -6.56
CA VAL A 418 10.11 -10.44 -8.03
C VAL A 418 9.35 -11.61 -8.65
N TYR A 419 9.62 -12.84 -8.20
CA TYR A 419 9.00 -14.04 -8.73
C TYR A 419 7.49 -14.06 -8.53
N SER A 420 7.02 -13.68 -7.34
CA SER A 420 5.59 -13.56 -7.03
C SER A 420 4.93 -12.44 -7.83
N THR A 421 5.63 -11.33 -8.09
CA THR A 421 5.14 -10.26 -8.98
C THR A 421 4.99 -10.74 -10.41
N MET A 422 5.92 -11.55 -10.92
CA MET A 422 5.83 -12.14 -12.26
C MET A 422 4.63 -13.09 -12.38
N PHE A 423 4.38 -13.95 -11.39
CA PHE A 423 3.18 -14.78 -11.36
C PHE A 423 1.91 -13.96 -11.26
N ALA A 424 1.87 -12.97 -10.36
CA ALA A 424 0.73 -12.07 -10.23
C ALA A 424 0.42 -11.43 -11.57
N LEU A 425 1.44 -10.88 -12.26
CA LEU A 425 1.29 -10.30 -13.58
C LEU A 425 0.77 -11.32 -14.61
N GLY A 426 1.36 -12.52 -14.68
CA GLY A 426 0.93 -13.57 -15.60
C GLY A 426 -0.53 -13.98 -15.40
N PHE A 427 -0.91 -14.25 -14.15
CA PHE A 427 -2.28 -14.59 -13.78
C PHE A 427 -3.27 -13.46 -14.04
N PHE A 428 -2.92 -12.21 -13.69
CA PHE A 428 -3.77 -11.06 -13.98
C PHE A 428 -3.90 -10.79 -15.48
N VAL A 429 -2.85 -10.99 -16.28
CA VAL A 429 -2.93 -10.86 -17.74
C VAL A 429 -3.89 -11.91 -18.30
N VAL A 430 -3.77 -13.17 -17.90
CA VAL A 430 -4.65 -14.25 -18.36
C VAL A 430 -6.10 -14.03 -17.91
N SER A 431 -6.30 -13.65 -16.64
CA SER A 431 -7.62 -13.33 -16.09
C SER A 431 -8.24 -12.12 -16.80
N ALA A 432 -7.47 -11.04 -16.99
CA ALA A 432 -7.92 -9.84 -17.68
C ALA A 432 -8.25 -10.10 -19.15
N LEU A 433 -7.43 -10.86 -19.88
CA LEU A 433 -7.74 -11.24 -21.26
C LEU A 433 -9.04 -12.05 -21.33
N SER A 434 -9.25 -12.98 -20.40
CA SER A 434 -10.48 -13.77 -20.31
C SER A 434 -11.72 -12.90 -20.00
N ILE A 435 -11.58 -11.95 -19.07
CA ILE A 435 -12.64 -11.00 -18.71
C ILE A 435 -12.94 -10.05 -19.86
N VAL A 436 -11.91 -9.52 -20.54
CA VAL A 436 -12.06 -8.65 -21.70
C VAL A 436 -12.77 -9.38 -22.82
N ASP A 437 -12.32 -10.58 -23.19
CA ASP A 437 -12.98 -11.41 -24.19
C ASP A 437 -14.46 -11.63 -23.82
N PHE A 438 -14.75 -11.92 -22.54
CA PHE A 438 -16.12 -12.10 -22.06
C PHE A 438 -16.97 -10.82 -22.16
N LEU A 439 -16.45 -9.69 -21.69
CA LEU A 439 -17.15 -8.40 -21.71
C LEU A 439 -17.37 -7.90 -23.13
N GLU A 440 -16.39 -8.07 -24.02
CA GLU A 440 -16.49 -7.69 -25.42
C GLU A 440 -17.53 -8.53 -26.13
N VAL A 441 -17.55 -9.85 -25.93
CA VAL A 441 -18.57 -10.74 -26.51
C VAL A 441 -19.96 -10.46 -25.93
N LEU A 442 -20.08 -10.18 -24.63
CA LEU A 442 -21.35 -9.83 -24.01
C LEU A 442 -21.88 -8.48 -24.51
N THR A 443 -21.01 -7.47 -24.60
CA THR A 443 -21.32 -6.15 -25.16
C THR A 443 -21.75 -6.27 -26.61
N LEU A 444 -21.04 -7.06 -27.40
CA LEU A 444 -21.36 -7.30 -28.80
C LEU A 444 -22.71 -8.00 -28.97
N ARG A 445 -22.97 -9.07 -28.19
CA ARG A 445 -24.22 -9.84 -28.26
C ARG A 445 -25.44 -9.08 -27.75
N ARG A 446 -25.30 -8.22 -26.74
CA ARG A 446 -26.42 -7.48 -26.13
C ARG A 446 -26.63 -6.09 -26.70
N LEU A 447 -25.55 -5.37 -27.03
CA LEU A 447 -25.57 -3.93 -27.33
C LEU A 447 -25.06 -3.60 -28.75
N GLY A 448 -24.49 -4.57 -29.47
CA GLY A 448 -24.03 -4.43 -30.85
C GLY A 448 -22.70 -3.69 -31.02
N ARG A 449 -22.20 -3.67 -32.27
CA ARG A 449 -20.86 -3.15 -32.62
C ARG A 449 -20.60 -1.70 -32.24
N ARG A 450 -21.59 -0.82 -32.40
CA ARG A 450 -21.42 0.61 -32.06
C ARG A 450 -21.12 0.81 -30.57
N ALA A 451 -21.73 0.00 -29.70
CA ALA A 451 -21.45 0.01 -28.27
C ALA A 451 -20.06 -0.56 -27.97
N LEU A 452 -19.68 -1.67 -28.60
CA LEU A 452 -18.34 -2.27 -28.44
C LEU A 452 -17.22 -1.28 -28.80
N VAL A 453 -17.32 -0.59 -29.94
CA VAL A 453 -16.33 0.41 -30.36
C VAL A 453 -16.19 1.55 -29.35
N ARG A 454 -17.32 2.00 -28.76
CA ARG A 454 -17.31 3.03 -27.71
C ARG A 454 -16.68 2.50 -26.42
N VAL A 455 -16.97 1.27 -26.03
CA VAL A 455 -16.36 0.60 -24.86
C VAL A 455 -14.86 0.42 -25.07
N GLN A 456 -14.40 -0.05 -26.23
CA GLN A 456 -12.97 -0.20 -26.54
C GLN A 456 -12.23 1.16 -26.54
N ALA A 457 -12.91 2.24 -26.93
CA ALA A 457 -12.35 3.59 -26.85
C ALA A 457 -12.27 4.12 -25.41
N GLY A 458 -13.31 3.87 -24.59
CA GLY A 458 -13.44 4.41 -23.24
C GLY A 458 -12.83 3.56 -22.12
N ALA A 459 -12.80 2.23 -22.25
CA ALA A 459 -12.39 1.29 -21.21
C ALA A 459 -10.95 1.53 -20.71
N PRO A 460 -9.94 1.82 -21.56
CA PRO A 460 -8.60 2.12 -21.08
C PRO A 460 -8.54 3.39 -20.23
N VAL A 461 -9.45 4.34 -20.46
CA VAL A 461 -9.54 5.60 -19.70
C VAL A 461 -10.14 5.32 -18.33
N VAL A 462 -11.26 4.60 -18.31
CA VAL A 462 -11.95 4.20 -17.06
C VAL A 462 -11.04 3.33 -16.21
N ALA A 463 -10.33 2.38 -16.81
CA ALA A 463 -9.39 1.51 -16.09
C ALA A 463 -8.23 2.31 -15.48
N LEU A 464 -7.64 3.26 -16.23
CA LEU A 464 -6.53 4.07 -15.73
C LEU A 464 -6.96 5.01 -14.61
N LEU A 465 -8.09 5.70 -14.77
CA LEU A 465 -8.64 6.58 -13.73
C LEU A 465 -9.12 5.78 -12.52
N GLY A 466 -9.66 4.58 -12.72
CA GLY A 466 -10.03 3.65 -11.64
C GLY A 466 -8.81 3.18 -10.84
N LEU A 467 -7.72 2.81 -11.51
CA LEU A 467 -6.45 2.49 -10.86
C LEU A 467 -5.93 3.70 -10.06
N ALA A 468 -6.03 4.90 -10.62
CA ALA A 468 -5.64 6.12 -9.93
C ALA A 468 -6.46 6.35 -8.66
N ALA A 469 -7.78 6.19 -8.73
CA ALA A 469 -8.65 6.30 -7.56
C ALA A 469 -8.27 5.28 -6.47
N ILE A 470 -8.01 4.02 -6.84
CA ILE A 470 -7.60 2.98 -5.88
C ILE A 470 -6.27 3.35 -5.20
N LEU A 471 -5.26 3.74 -5.98
CA LEU A 471 -3.94 4.10 -5.44
C LEU A 471 -4.02 5.31 -4.49
N LEU A 472 -4.81 6.32 -4.85
CA LEU A 472 -5.02 7.50 -4.01
C LEU A 472 -5.81 7.18 -2.74
N LEU A 473 -6.81 6.29 -2.81
CA LEU A 473 -7.53 5.82 -1.63
C LEU A 473 -6.63 4.99 -0.70
N LEU A 474 -5.75 4.15 -1.24
CA LEU A 474 -4.75 3.44 -0.45
C LEU A 474 -3.78 4.40 0.24
N ALA A 475 -3.31 5.43 -0.46
CA ALA A 475 -2.48 6.48 0.14
C ALA A 475 -3.22 7.21 1.28
N ALA A 476 -4.51 7.49 1.12
CA ALA A 476 -5.35 8.08 2.15
C ALA A 476 -5.55 7.19 3.40
N GLN A 477 -5.20 5.91 3.36
CA GLN A 477 -5.22 5.02 4.54
C GLN A 477 -3.91 5.03 5.34
N LEU A 478 -2.82 5.62 4.80
CA LEU A 478 -1.53 5.67 5.50
C LEU A 478 -1.57 6.66 6.68
N PRO A 479 -0.80 6.47 7.77
CA PRO A 479 -0.74 7.45 8.87
C PRO A 479 -0.40 8.86 8.35
N GLU A 480 -1.02 9.90 8.91
CA GLU A 480 -0.80 11.29 8.47
C GLU A 480 0.66 11.71 8.79
N PRO A 481 1.50 11.92 7.76
CA PRO A 481 2.93 12.11 7.96
C PRO A 481 3.31 13.53 8.40
N PHE A 482 2.41 14.51 8.33
CA PHE A 482 2.75 15.92 8.57
C PHE A 482 1.84 16.58 9.61
N GLU A 483 2.42 17.38 10.52
CA GLU A 483 1.67 18.13 11.54
C GLU A 483 0.65 19.10 10.93
N ASP A 484 0.95 19.70 9.78
CA ASP A 484 0.05 20.67 9.14
C ASP A 484 -1.28 20.05 8.71
N GLY A 485 -1.32 18.74 8.41
CA GLY A 485 -2.58 18.04 8.16
C GLY A 485 -3.48 18.04 9.40
N TYR A 486 -2.89 17.88 10.59
CA TYR A 486 -3.60 18.02 11.86
C TYR A 486 -3.95 19.48 12.17
N GLY A 487 -3.12 20.45 11.77
CA GLY A 487 -3.46 21.88 11.89
C GLY A 487 -4.71 22.26 11.08
N HIS A 488 -4.76 21.84 9.81
CA HIS A 488 -5.93 22.04 8.95
C HIS A 488 -7.18 21.34 9.49
N TRP A 489 -7.01 20.15 10.09
CA TRP A 489 -8.08 19.49 10.82
C TRP A 489 -8.58 20.33 12.00
N LEU A 490 -7.69 20.81 12.88
CA LEU A 490 -8.07 21.51 14.10
C LEU A 490 -8.89 22.76 13.78
N ILE A 491 -8.50 23.50 12.74
CA ILE A 491 -9.17 24.73 12.31
C ILE A 491 -10.55 24.41 11.73
N ALA A 492 -10.65 23.40 10.87
CA ALA A 492 -11.94 22.95 10.34
C ALA A 492 -12.86 22.40 11.44
N ALA A 493 -12.31 21.66 12.40
CA ALA A 493 -13.04 21.09 13.53
C ALA A 493 -13.52 22.19 14.50
N ASN A 494 -12.69 23.20 14.76
CA ASN A 494 -13.08 24.37 15.54
C ASN A 494 -14.21 25.12 14.85
N PHE A 495 -14.08 25.44 13.56
CA PHE A 495 -15.14 26.10 12.80
C PHE A 495 -16.45 25.28 12.77
N ALA A 496 -16.36 23.96 12.62
CA ALA A 496 -17.53 23.08 12.68
C ALA A 496 -18.20 23.06 14.06
N ALA A 497 -17.44 23.24 15.14
CA ALA A 497 -17.92 23.20 16.51
C ALA A 497 -18.45 24.56 17.01
N THR A 498 -17.76 25.65 16.69
CA THR A 498 -18.02 27.00 17.25
C THR A 498 -18.76 27.90 16.26
N GLY A 499 -18.71 27.60 14.96
CA GLY A 499 -19.17 28.52 13.92
C GLY A 499 -18.21 29.69 13.64
N HIS A 500 -17.07 29.75 14.34
CA HIS A 500 -16.05 30.77 14.18
C HIS A 500 -14.79 30.17 13.55
N LEU A 501 -14.33 30.75 12.45
CA LEU A 501 -13.11 30.30 11.78
C LEU A 501 -11.90 30.90 12.50
N HIS A 502 -11.30 30.12 13.40
CA HIS A 502 -10.19 30.55 14.26
C HIS A 502 -9.09 29.47 14.30
N ASP A 503 -7.83 29.89 14.39
CA ASP A 503 -6.68 29.02 14.65
C ASP A 503 -6.35 29.01 16.15
N PRO A 504 -6.74 27.95 16.88
CA PRO A 504 -6.61 27.92 18.34
C PRO A 504 -5.17 27.92 18.83
N LEU A 505 -4.19 27.57 18.00
CA LEU A 505 -2.80 27.38 18.42
C LEU A 505 -1.97 28.64 18.23
N PHE A 506 -2.12 29.30 17.08
CA PHE A 506 -1.30 30.46 16.74
C PHE A 506 -2.01 31.80 16.95
N GLY A 507 -3.26 31.79 17.42
CA GLY A 507 -4.01 33.02 17.73
C GLY A 507 -4.24 33.91 16.51
N MET A 508 -4.27 33.31 15.32
CA MET A 508 -4.55 34.02 14.08
C MET A 508 -6.06 34.25 13.97
N GLU A 509 -6.55 35.24 14.73
CA GLU A 509 -7.90 35.78 14.60
C GLU A 509 -8.03 36.54 13.28
N ASP A 510 -9.19 36.41 12.63
CA ASP A 510 -9.57 37.19 11.46
C ASP A 510 -8.51 37.28 10.35
N THR A 511 -7.86 36.15 10.01
CA THR A 511 -6.78 36.17 9.01
C THR A 511 -6.66 34.95 8.08
N TRP A 512 -7.74 34.28 7.67
CA TRP A 512 -7.61 33.16 6.71
C TRP A 512 -8.66 32.93 5.62
N LEU A 513 -8.21 32.24 4.57
CA LEU A 513 -8.98 31.96 3.34
C LEU A 513 -9.58 30.54 3.33
N PRO A 514 -10.90 30.40 3.09
CA PRO A 514 -11.71 29.49 3.88
C PRO A 514 -12.17 28.25 3.11
N ALA A 515 -12.08 28.23 1.78
CA ALA A 515 -12.87 27.29 1.00
C ALA A 515 -12.59 25.81 1.33
N TYR A 516 -11.32 25.46 1.57
CA TYR A 516 -10.98 24.11 2.06
C TYR A 516 -11.54 23.85 3.45
N HIS A 517 -11.36 24.78 4.41
CA HIS A 517 -11.82 24.61 5.79
C HIS A 517 -13.35 24.62 5.91
N VAL A 518 -14.07 25.34 5.05
CA VAL A 518 -15.54 25.32 4.97
C VAL A 518 -16.01 23.96 4.47
N LEU A 519 -15.41 23.44 3.40
CA LEU A 519 -15.72 22.10 2.89
C LEU A 519 -15.37 21.02 3.92
N ALA A 520 -14.20 21.13 4.53
CA ALA A 520 -13.71 20.23 5.57
C ALA A 520 -14.61 20.27 6.82
N ALA A 521 -15.03 21.44 7.27
CA ALA A 521 -15.94 21.60 8.40
C ALA A 521 -17.31 20.97 8.11
N GLY A 522 -17.84 21.15 6.90
CA GLY A 522 -19.06 20.47 6.45
C GLY A 522 -18.93 18.94 6.50
N LEU A 523 -17.80 18.40 6.03
CA LEU A 523 -17.48 16.97 6.12
C LEU A 523 -17.37 16.49 7.58
N LEU A 524 -16.63 17.21 8.43
CA LEU A 524 -16.47 16.86 9.84
C LEU A 524 -17.79 16.94 10.60
N LYS A 525 -18.70 17.85 10.23
CA LYS A 525 -20.04 17.92 10.83
C LYS A 525 -20.92 16.72 10.46
N LEU A 526 -20.71 16.13 9.28
CA LEU A 526 -21.44 14.95 8.82
C LEU A 526 -20.88 13.64 9.39
N PHE A 527 -19.56 13.51 9.47
CA PHE A 527 -18.90 12.25 9.82
C PHE A 527 -18.36 12.21 11.27
N GLY A 528 -18.19 13.37 11.90
CA GLY A 528 -17.67 13.53 13.27
C GLY A 528 -16.39 14.37 13.32
N LEU A 529 -16.24 15.17 14.38
CA LEU A 529 -15.14 16.12 14.53
C LEU A 529 -13.75 15.47 14.60
N GLN A 530 -13.65 14.22 15.04
CA GLN A 530 -12.39 13.47 15.14
C GLN A 530 -12.13 12.54 13.92
N GLN A 531 -12.85 12.73 12.80
CA GLN A 531 -12.68 11.90 11.59
C GLN A 531 -11.65 12.45 10.61
N LEU A 532 -10.36 12.38 10.95
CA LEU A 532 -9.27 12.78 10.04
C LEU A 532 -9.29 11.98 8.72
N GLY A 533 -9.73 10.73 8.76
CA GLY A 533 -9.86 9.87 7.58
C GLY A 533 -10.81 10.43 6.51
N ALA A 534 -11.88 11.14 6.90
CA ALA A 534 -12.82 11.75 5.96
C ALA A 534 -12.17 12.89 5.16
N LEU A 535 -11.31 13.69 5.80
CA LEU A 535 -10.56 14.76 5.14
C LEU A 535 -9.53 14.20 4.14
N LYS A 536 -8.86 13.11 4.51
CA LYS A 536 -7.92 12.42 3.63
C LYS A 536 -8.61 11.79 2.41
N ALA A 537 -9.79 11.22 2.60
CA ALA A 537 -10.61 10.73 1.49
C ALA A 537 -11.03 11.87 0.53
N MET A 538 -11.38 13.06 1.06
CA MET A 538 -11.62 14.24 0.24
C MET A 538 -10.37 14.62 -0.58
N GLY A 539 -9.18 14.60 0.02
CA GLY A 539 -7.91 14.78 -0.69
C GLY A 539 -7.75 13.82 -1.87
N ALA A 540 -8.00 12.53 -1.65
CA ALA A 540 -7.88 11.51 -2.69
C ALA A 540 -8.84 11.74 -3.86
N LEU A 541 -10.07 12.19 -3.57
CA LEU A 541 -11.06 12.56 -4.59
C LEU A 541 -10.60 13.76 -5.43
N LEU A 542 -10.01 14.77 -4.79
CA LEU A 542 -9.45 15.94 -5.48
C LEU A 542 -8.22 15.59 -6.32
N GLY A 543 -7.39 14.65 -5.85
CA GLY A 543 -6.31 14.05 -6.64
C GLY A 543 -6.82 13.33 -7.88
N ALA A 544 -7.89 12.53 -7.76
CA ALA A 544 -8.52 11.87 -8.89
C ALA A 544 -9.11 12.88 -9.89
N ALA A 545 -9.72 13.97 -9.41
CA ALA A 545 -10.19 15.06 -10.25
C ALA A 545 -9.04 15.75 -11.01
N THR A 546 -7.89 15.94 -10.36
CA THR A 546 -6.67 16.45 -11.01
C THR A 546 -6.20 15.53 -12.14
N ALA A 547 -6.16 14.21 -11.90
CA ALA A 547 -5.80 13.22 -12.92
C ALA A 547 -6.77 13.25 -14.12
N ALA A 548 -8.07 13.40 -13.87
CA ALA A 548 -9.08 13.56 -14.93
C ALA A 548 -8.87 14.85 -15.75
N CYS A 549 -8.53 15.96 -15.10
CA CYS A 549 -8.22 17.22 -15.80
C CYS A 549 -6.95 17.10 -16.66
N VAL A 550 -5.90 16.45 -16.14
CA VAL A 550 -4.65 16.17 -16.89
C VAL A 550 -4.92 15.29 -18.09
N TYR A 551 -5.73 14.25 -17.94
CA TYR A 551 -6.16 13.40 -19.05
C TYR A 551 -6.85 14.22 -20.15
N ALA A 552 -7.73 15.14 -19.74
CA ALA A 552 -8.50 15.99 -20.64
C ALA A 552 -7.71 17.13 -21.30
N LEU A 553 -6.59 17.55 -20.69
CA LEU A 553 -5.65 18.56 -21.20
C LEU A 553 -4.67 18.00 -22.23
N ALA A 554 -4.36 16.70 -22.16
CA ALA A 554 -3.34 16.11 -23.00
C ALA A 554 -3.72 16.18 -24.50
N PRO A 555 -2.77 16.51 -25.40
CA PRO A 555 -3.04 16.67 -26.83
C PRO A 555 -3.60 15.42 -27.52
N ASN A 556 -3.24 14.23 -27.03
CA ASN A 556 -3.69 12.96 -27.58
C ASN A 556 -3.82 11.90 -26.49
N VAL A 557 -4.57 10.83 -26.79
CA VAL A 557 -4.87 9.73 -25.85
C VAL A 557 -3.62 9.02 -25.34
N ARG A 558 -2.53 8.94 -26.13
CA ARG A 558 -1.28 8.29 -25.70
C ARG A 558 -0.58 9.12 -24.65
N GLN A 559 -0.41 10.42 -24.91
CA GLN A 559 0.14 11.37 -23.96
C GLN A 559 -0.72 11.47 -22.71
N ALA A 560 -2.05 11.44 -22.85
CA ALA A 560 -2.98 11.44 -21.72
C ALA A 560 -2.73 10.26 -20.77
N ARG A 561 -2.61 9.05 -21.33
CA ARG A 561 -2.34 7.84 -20.54
C ARG A 561 -0.99 7.89 -19.84
N LEU A 562 0.05 8.37 -20.54
CA LEU A 562 1.40 8.49 -19.98
C LEU A 562 1.46 9.55 -18.88
N ALA A 563 0.86 10.72 -19.10
CA ALA A 563 0.85 11.82 -18.13
C ALA A 563 0.14 11.41 -16.84
N VAL A 564 -1.04 10.78 -16.95
CA VAL A 564 -1.77 10.29 -15.77
C VAL A 564 -0.98 9.21 -15.05
N ALA A 565 -0.39 8.24 -15.77
CA ALA A 565 0.40 7.19 -15.14
C ALA A 565 1.62 7.77 -14.38
N LEU A 566 2.38 8.66 -15.01
CA LEU A 566 3.55 9.29 -14.38
C LEU A 566 3.18 10.20 -13.21
N LEU A 567 2.04 10.88 -13.28
CA LEU A 567 1.54 11.73 -12.20
C LEU A 567 1.07 10.89 -11.01
N VAL A 568 0.19 9.92 -11.24
CA VAL A 568 -0.42 9.09 -10.19
C VAL A 568 0.61 8.17 -9.53
N LEU A 569 1.65 7.74 -10.25
CA LEU A 569 2.73 6.95 -9.67
C LEU A 569 3.82 7.80 -9.05
N ASN A 570 3.71 9.13 -9.08
CA ASN A 570 4.69 10.00 -8.45
C ASN A 570 4.51 9.99 -6.91
N PRO A 571 5.56 9.73 -6.11
CA PRO A 571 5.46 9.74 -4.66
C PRO A 571 4.86 11.06 -4.12
N VAL A 572 5.40 12.22 -4.50
CA VAL A 572 4.90 13.53 -4.03
C VAL A 572 3.40 13.67 -4.30
N PHE A 573 2.95 13.25 -5.48
CA PHE A 573 1.53 13.30 -5.83
C PHE A 573 0.67 12.37 -4.97
N LEU A 574 1.07 11.11 -4.80
CA LEU A 574 0.32 10.11 -4.02
C LEU A 574 0.12 10.57 -2.57
N PHE A 575 1.19 11.00 -1.90
CA PHE A 575 1.14 11.34 -0.48
C PHE A 575 0.45 12.68 -0.24
N THR A 576 0.74 13.71 -1.04
CA THR A 576 0.07 15.02 -0.90
C THR A 576 -1.42 14.93 -1.22
N SER A 577 -1.81 14.06 -2.15
CA SER A 577 -3.23 13.83 -2.44
C SER A 577 -3.93 12.99 -1.36
N GLY A 578 -3.19 12.19 -0.59
CA GLY A 578 -3.74 11.36 0.49
C GLY A 578 -3.75 12.03 1.86
N SER A 579 -3.12 13.20 2.02
CA SER A 579 -3.05 13.94 3.30
C SER A 579 -4.18 14.96 3.45
N ALA A 580 -4.45 15.36 4.69
CA ALA A 580 -5.48 16.34 5.03
C ALA A 580 -5.03 17.80 4.83
N VAL A 581 -4.53 18.15 3.64
CA VAL A 581 -3.96 19.47 3.32
C VAL A 581 -4.68 20.16 2.15
N ILE A 582 -4.36 21.43 1.90
CA ILE A 582 -5.08 22.28 0.94
C ILE A 582 -4.60 22.15 -0.53
N GLU A 583 -3.39 21.65 -0.73
CA GLU A 583 -2.73 21.55 -2.04
C GLU A 583 -3.54 20.78 -3.11
N PRO A 584 -4.24 19.67 -2.81
CA PRO A 584 -5.08 18.97 -3.77
C PRO A 584 -6.20 19.83 -4.35
N LEU A 585 -6.89 20.62 -3.51
CA LEU A 585 -8.00 21.47 -3.96
C LEU A 585 -7.50 22.59 -4.86
N LEU A 586 -6.43 23.27 -4.44
CA LEU A 586 -5.78 24.33 -5.22
C LEU A 586 -5.40 23.84 -6.62
N THR A 587 -4.69 22.71 -6.69
CA THR A 587 -4.19 22.16 -7.96
C THR A 587 -5.32 21.70 -8.87
N ALA A 588 -6.36 21.07 -8.31
CA ALA A 588 -7.55 20.69 -9.09
C ALA A 588 -8.20 21.93 -9.73
N LEU A 589 -8.36 23.02 -8.97
CA LEU A 589 -8.94 24.27 -9.47
C LEU A 589 -8.05 24.96 -10.52
N LEU A 590 -6.74 25.07 -10.30
CA LEU A 590 -5.82 25.67 -11.27
C LEU A 590 -5.73 24.85 -12.56
N THR A 591 -5.68 23.52 -12.46
CA THR A 591 -5.64 22.63 -13.63
C THR A 591 -6.95 22.69 -14.42
N ALA A 592 -8.10 22.77 -13.72
CA ALA A 592 -9.40 22.95 -14.34
C ALA A 592 -9.55 24.34 -14.99
N ALA A 593 -9.04 25.39 -14.37
CA ALA A 593 -9.00 26.75 -14.93
C ALA A 593 -8.18 26.79 -16.22
N ALA A 594 -6.99 26.18 -16.20
CA ALA A 594 -6.13 26.02 -17.37
C ALA A 594 -6.84 25.26 -18.50
N LEU A 595 -7.51 24.14 -18.18
CA LEU A 595 -8.30 23.36 -19.16
C LEU A 595 -9.43 24.19 -19.78
N ALA A 596 -10.17 24.95 -18.97
CA ALA A 596 -11.22 25.83 -19.46
C ALA A 596 -10.65 26.92 -20.40
N ALA A 597 -9.51 27.51 -20.03
CA ALA A 597 -8.85 28.55 -20.82
C ALA A 597 -8.33 28.02 -22.16
N VAL A 598 -7.66 26.86 -22.17
CA VAL A 598 -7.19 26.20 -23.39
C VAL A 598 -8.35 25.86 -24.34
N ARG A 599 -9.55 25.59 -23.79
CA ARG A 599 -10.78 25.36 -24.58
C ARG A 599 -11.55 26.64 -24.94
N GLY A 600 -10.98 27.83 -24.71
CA GLY A 600 -11.59 29.11 -25.03
C GLY A 600 -12.71 29.57 -24.08
N ARG A 601 -12.96 28.86 -22.96
CA ARG A 601 -14.00 29.19 -21.98
C ARG A 601 -13.47 30.11 -20.88
N LEU A 602 -13.05 31.32 -21.27
CA LEU A 602 -12.35 32.25 -20.39
C LEU A 602 -13.13 32.70 -19.15
N LYS A 603 -14.47 32.79 -19.22
CA LYS A 603 -15.32 33.10 -18.05
C LYS A 603 -15.27 32.01 -16.97
N VAL A 604 -15.27 30.75 -17.40
CA VAL A 604 -15.16 29.60 -16.48
C VAL A 604 -13.74 29.52 -15.91
N ALA A 605 -12.72 29.77 -16.74
CA ALA A 605 -11.34 29.85 -16.28
C ALA A 605 -11.15 30.94 -15.21
N ALA A 606 -11.73 32.12 -15.42
CA ALA A 606 -11.71 33.22 -14.44
C ALA A 606 -12.34 32.84 -13.11
N LEU A 607 -13.52 32.20 -13.14
CA LEU A 607 -14.21 31.73 -11.93
C LEU A 607 -13.37 30.70 -11.18
N LEU A 608 -12.84 29.68 -11.86
CA LEU A 608 -12.03 28.63 -11.24
C LEU A 608 -10.71 29.17 -10.69
N ALA A 609 -10.06 30.09 -11.40
CA ALA A 609 -8.84 30.76 -10.92
C ALA A 609 -9.12 31.66 -9.71
N ALA A 610 -10.27 32.35 -9.68
CA ALA A 610 -10.69 33.12 -8.52
C ALA A 610 -10.98 32.22 -7.31
N LEU A 611 -11.68 31.09 -7.50
CA LEU A 611 -11.89 30.09 -6.45
C LEU A 611 -10.57 29.50 -5.94
N ALA A 612 -9.58 29.27 -6.81
CA ALA A 612 -8.25 28.84 -6.41
C ALA A 612 -7.59 29.87 -5.47
N CYS A 613 -7.74 31.17 -5.75
CA CYS A 613 -7.24 32.24 -4.88
C CYS A 613 -7.93 32.30 -3.52
N VAL A 614 -9.18 31.83 -3.43
CA VAL A 614 -9.92 31.68 -2.16
C VAL A 614 -9.46 30.46 -1.35
N THR A 615 -8.78 29.49 -1.98
CA THR A 615 -8.21 28.34 -1.26
C THR A 615 -6.82 28.66 -0.72
N SER A 616 -5.94 29.21 -1.55
CA SER A 616 -4.56 29.45 -1.17
C SER A 616 -4.08 30.71 -1.86
N THR A 617 -3.50 31.61 -1.06
CA THR A 617 -2.86 32.82 -1.58
C THR A 617 -1.81 32.47 -2.65
N LYS A 618 -1.10 31.34 -2.55
CA LYS A 618 -0.09 30.88 -3.52
C LYS A 618 -0.60 30.76 -4.96
N ALA A 619 -1.92 30.65 -5.16
CA ALA A 619 -2.56 30.67 -6.47
C ALA A 619 -2.18 31.92 -7.29
N TRP A 620 -1.92 33.06 -6.63
CA TRP A 620 -1.60 34.32 -7.32
C TRP A 620 -0.35 34.22 -8.18
N ILE A 621 0.68 33.48 -7.74
CA ILE A 621 1.94 33.32 -8.48
C ILE A 621 1.64 32.73 -9.86
N TRP A 622 0.77 31.73 -9.88
CA TRP A 622 0.33 31.08 -11.11
C TRP A 622 -0.52 32.03 -11.96
N VAL A 623 -1.54 32.67 -11.38
CA VAL A 623 -2.48 33.56 -12.10
C VAL A 623 -1.75 34.76 -12.71
N VAL A 624 -0.87 35.40 -11.95
CA VAL A 624 -0.05 36.53 -12.41
C VAL A 624 0.89 36.09 -13.52
N ALA A 625 1.54 34.93 -13.41
CA ALA A 625 2.42 34.41 -14.45
C ALA A 625 1.66 34.15 -15.77
N ALA A 626 0.46 33.57 -15.70
CA ALA A 626 -0.39 33.34 -16.86
C ALA A 626 -0.88 34.64 -17.51
N ALA A 627 -1.32 35.61 -16.70
CA ALA A 627 -1.75 36.92 -17.17
C ALA A 627 -0.58 37.72 -17.78
N GLY A 628 0.58 37.72 -17.13
CA GLY A 628 1.80 38.38 -17.60
C GLY A 628 2.27 37.81 -18.94
N PHE A 629 2.28 36.48 -19.09
CA PHE A 629 2.62 35.85 -20.37
C PHE A 629 1.62 36.22 -21.47
N ALA A 630 0.31 36.22 -21.16
CA ALA A 630 -0.72 36.63 -22.11
C ALA A 630 -0.55 38.10 -22.57
N LEU A 631 -0.15 38.99 -21.67
CA LEU A 631 0.14 40.38 -21.97
C LEU A 631 1.39 40.53 -22.85
N VAL A 632 2.49 39.85 -22.50
CA VAL A 632 3.74 39.87 -23.30
C VAL A 632 3.48 39.36 -24.71
N GLU A 633 2.72 38.28 -24.85
CA GLU A 633 2.39 37.71 -26.16
C GLU A 633 1.54 38.68 -27.00
N THR A 634 0.57 39.37 -26.40
CA THR A 634 -0.25 40.38 -27.11
C THR A 634 0.50 41.66 -27.44
N ILE A 635 1.49 42.06 -26.64
CA ILE A 635 2.40 43.15 -26.97
C ILE A 635 3.29 42.76 -28.15
N ARG A 636 3.86 41.55 -28.11
CA ARG A 636 4.72 41.03 -29.18
C ARG A 636 3.98 40.89 -30.51
N SER A 637 2.70 40.53 -30.49
CA SER A 637 1.85 40.47 -31.68
C SER A 637 1.36 41.84 -32.17
N ARG A 638 1.82 42.95 -31.56
CA ARG A 638 1.40 44.34 -31.87
C ARG A 638 -0.11 44.54 -31.80
N ALA A 639 -0.79 43.81 -30.93
CA ALA A 639 -2.24 43.87 -30.79
C ALA A 639 -2.68 45.24 -30.21
N THR A 640 -3.89 45.70 -30.54
CA THR A 640 -4.46 46.99 -30.10
C THR A 640 -4.77 47.00 -28.59
N ALA A 641 -4.85 48.18 -27.96
CA ALA A 641 -5.17 48.31 -26.53
C ALA A 641 -6.40 47.49 -26.06
N PRO A 642 -7.57 47.50 -26.76
CA PRO A 642 -8.70 46.67 -26.36
C PRO A 642 -8.44 45.17 -26.42
N SER A 643 -7.63 44.71 -27.38
CA SER A 643 -7.25 43.29 -27.48
C SER A 643 -6.26 42.85 -26.38
N ARG A 644 -5.40 43.77 -25.92
CA ARG A 644 -4.53 43.54 -24.75
C ARG A 644 -5.34 43.42 -23.47
N ALA A 645 -6.32 44.30 -23.27
CA ALA A 645 -7.23 44.24 -22.13
C ALA A 645 -8.03 42.92 -22.12
N ALA A 646 -8.54 42.49 -23.27
CA ALA A 646 -9.26 41.22 -23.39
C ALA A 646 -8.40 39.99 -23.06
N ALA A 647 -7.09 40.02 -23.35
CA ALA A 647 -6.18 38.89 -23.11
C ALA A 647 -5.91 38.61 -21.62
N VAL A 648 -6.04 39.62 -20.76
CA VAL A 648 -5.86 39.50 -19.31
C VAL A 648 -7.16 39.63 -18.52
N ALA A 649 -8.28 39.95 -19.18
CA ALA A 649 -9.59 40.15 -18.54
C ALA A 649 -10.04 38.95 -17.67
N TRP A 650 -9.67 37.72 -18.05
CA TRP A 650 -10.00 36.53 -17.28
C TRP A 650 -9.29 36.47 -15.91
N ALA A 651 -8.14 37.14 -15.75
CA ALA A 651 -7.40 37.17 -14.50
C ALA A 651 -7.90 38.26 -13.54
N VAL A 652 -8.64 39.27 -14.06
CA VAL A 652 -9.12 40.41 -13.27
C VAL A 652 -9.94 39.99 -12.05
N PRO A 653 -10.91 39.05 -12.13
CA PRO A 653 -11.64 38.61 -10.95
C PRO A 653 -10.74 37.96 -9.90
N SER A 654 -9.78 37.14 -10.33
CA SER A 654 -8.82 36.48 -9.43
C SER A 654 -7.90 37.48 -8.76
N LEU A 655 -7.39 38.48 -9.50
CA LEU A 655 -6.57 39.57 -8.97
C LEU A 655 -7.38 40.47 -8.03
N ALA A 656 -8.64 40.76 -8.33
CA ALA A 656 -9.53 41.52 -7.46
C ALA A 656 -9.79 40.78 -6.14
N VAL A 657 -10.06 39.47 -6.20
CA VAL A 657 -10.16 38.61 -5.01
C VAL A 657 -8.85 38.67 -4.22
N LEU A 658 -7.70 38.51 -4.85
CA LEU A 658 -6.40 38.59 -4.17
C LEU A 658 -6.15 39.95 -3.51
N LEU A 659 -6.45 41.06 -4.18
CA LEU A 659 -6.30 42.40 -3.62
C LEU A 659 -7.26 42.61 -2.45
N PHE A 660 -8.51 42.19 -2.58
CA PHE A 660 -9.50 42.22 -1.51
C PHE A 660 -9.01 41.47 -0.27
N LEU A 661 -8.37 40.32 -0.47
CA LEU A 661 -7.78 39.51 0.60
C LEU A 661 -6.52 40.14 1.18
N GLN A 662 -5.62 40.71 0.36
CA GLN A 662 -4.37 41.30 0.83
C GLN A 662 -4.54 42.66 1.52
N PHE A 663 -5.57 43.43 1.19
CA PHE A 663 -5.85 44.73 1.80
C PHE A 663 -6.68 44.65 3.09
N GLY A 664 -6.89 43.45 3.63
CA GLY A 664 -7.61 43.27 4.90
C GLY A 664 -9.11 43.56 4.84
N PHE A 665 -9.69 43.69 3.63
CA PHE A 665 -11.16 43.73 3.46
C PHE A 665 -11.81 42.37 3.70
N ALA A 666 -10.99 41.32 3.77
CA ALA A 666 -11.33 40.04 4.34
C ALA A 666 -10.20 39.59 5.27
N PRO A 667 -10.53 38.72 6.24
CA PRO A 667 -9.56 38.14 7.14
C PRO A 667 -8.53 37.32 6.36
N ALA A 668 -7.36 37.87 6.03
CA ALA A 668 -6.23 37.12 5.48
C ALA A 668 -4.90 37.68 5.96
N SER A 669 -4.11 36.87 6.65
CA SER A 669 -2.71 37.16 6.97
C SER A 669 -1.87 37.01 5.70
N HIS A 670 -0.82 37.82 5.59
CA HIS A 670 0.17 37.66 4.54
C HIS A 670 0.77 36.25 4.63
N SER A 671 0.55 35.41 3.61
CA SER A 671 1.10 34.05 3.55
C SER A 671 2.63 34.00 3.69
N MET A 672 3.31 35.12 3.43
CA MET A 672 4.74 35.25 3.69
C MET A 672 5.03 35.36 5.19
N ALA A 673 4.27 36.14 5.96
CA ALA A 673 4.47 36.28 7.40
C ALA A 673 4.25 34.93 8.11
N ARG A 674 3.18 34.21 7.78
CA ARG A 674 2.95 32.85 8.28
C ARG A 674 4.03 31.87 7.84
N GLY A 675 4.40 31.89 6.55
CA GLY A 675 5.45 31.03 6.03
C GLY A 675 6.78 31.24 6.75
N THR A 676 7.16 32.50 6.98
CA THR A 676 8.35 32.87 7.76
C THR A 676 8.25 32.36 9.19
N VAL A 677 7.10 32.48 9.86
CA VAL A 677 6.90 31.90 11.21
C VAL A 677 7.02 30.38 11.19
N GLU A 678 6.45 29.68 10.20
CA GLU A 678 6.59 28.21 10.03
C GLU A 678 8.05 27.79 9.76
N VAL A 679 8.81 28.59 8.99
CA VAL A 679 10.24 28.32 8.73
C VAL A 679 11.08 28.57 9.97
N LEU A 680 10.86 29.68 10.67
CA LEU A 680 11.52 29.99 11.93
C LEU A 680 11.22 28.90 12.97
N SER A 681 9.96 28.48 13.02
CA SER A 681 9.49 27.33 13.79
C SER A 681 10.25 26.06 13.49
N ALA A 682 10.24 25.64 12.24
CA ALA A 682 10.85 24.39 11.83
C ALA A 682 12.39 24.42 11.90
N SER A 683 13.02 25.59 11.72
CA SER A 683 14.47 25.77 11.86
C SER A 683 14.89 25.78 13.34
N ALA A 684 14.14 26.47 14.20
CA ALA A 684 14.34 26.41 15.67
C ALA A 684 14.10 24.99 16.20
N ARG A 685 13.20 24.25 15.54
CA ARG A 685 12.99 22.82 15.78
C ARG A 685 14.11 21.93 15.21
N GLY A 686 15.15 22.42 14.57
CA GLY A 686 16.15 21.58 13.90
C GLY A 686 15.56 20.59 12.88
N SER A 687 14.29 20.78 12.52
CA SER A 687 13.55 19.98 11.54
C SER A 687 13.76 20.50 10.12
N LEU A 688 14.38 21.67 9.99
CA LEU A 688 14.89 22.22 8.75
C LEU A 688 16.31 22.75 8.97
N PRO A 689 17.15 22.71 7.93
CA PRO A 689 18.44 23.37 7.93
C PRO A 689 18.30 24.87 8.19
N ALA A 690 19.20 25.44 9.00
CA ALA A 690 19.21 26.86 9.33
C ALA A 690 19.60 27.74 8.12
N SER A 691 20.47 27.24 7.24
CA SER A 691 20.91 27.96 6.04
C SER A 691 19.92 27.81 4.88
N GLY A 692 19.72 28.88 4.11
CA GLY A 692 18.87 28.85 2.91
C GLY A 692 19.39 27.91 1.82
N VAL A 693 20.72 27.75 1.74
CA VAL A 693 21.38 26.87 0.76
C VAL A 693 21.12 25.40 1.09
N ASP A 694 21.20 25.02 2.37
CA ASP A 694 20.93 23.64 2.78
C ASP A 694 19.45 23.29 2.60
N ARG A 695 18.53 24.23 2.89
CA ARG A 695 17.09 24.05 2.60
C ARG A 695 16.82 23.88 1.10
N LEU A 696 17.53 24.62 0.25
CA LEU A 696 17.46 24.44 -1.20
C LEU A 696 18.01 23.07 -1.61
N GLY A 697 19.12 22.63 -1.02
CA GLY A 697 19.69 21.31 -1.22
C GLY A 697 18.72 20.19 -0.85
N GLU A 698 18.05 20.32 0.29
CA GLU A 698 17.02 19.37 0.75
C GLU A 698 15.80 19.37 -0.17
N LEU A 699 15.22 20.54 -0.49
CA LEU A 699 14.11 20.65 -1.43
C LEU A 699 14.46 20.03 -2.80
N ALA A 700 15.65 20.35 -3.33
CA ALA A 700 16.11 19.84 -4.61
C ALA A 700 16.37 18.33 -4.57
N ALA A 701 16.91 17.80 -3.47
CA ALA A 701 17.13 16.36 -3.31
C ALA A 701 15.81 15.62 -3.15
N THR A 702 14.93 16.06 -2.25
CA THR A 702 13.64 15.41 -1.99
C THR A 702 12.75 15.46 -3.23
N PHE A 703 12.60 16.62 -3.88
CA PHE A 703 11.80 16.72 -5.10
C PHE A 703 12.48 16.08 -6.30
N GLY A 704 13.77 16.33 -6.50
CA GLY A 704 14.53 15.80 -7.63
C GLY A 704 14.52 14.28 -7.64
N LEU A 705 14.69 13.64 -6.48
CA LEU A 705 14.62 12.17 -6.36
C LEU A 705 13.17 11.66 -6.45
N ALA A 706 12.23 12.27 -5.73
CA ALA A 706 10.84 11.81 -5.72
C ALA A 706 10.11 12.09 -7.03
N ALA A 707 10.57 13.03 -7.86
CA ALA A 707 10.01 13.35 -9.16
C ALA A 707 11.00 13.11 -10.31
N LEU A 708 12.05 12.31 -10.11
CA LEU A 708 13.14 12.15 -11.07
C LEU A 708 12.68 11.85 -12.50
N PRO A 709 11.74 10.89 -12.75
CA PRO A 709 11.29 10.63 -14.12
C PRO A 709 10.52 11.82 -14.72
N LEU A 710 9.73 12.53 -13.91
CA LEU A 710 9.00 13.71 -14.36
C LEU A 710 9.94 14.86 -14.68
N VAL A 711 10.96 15.10 -13.86
CA VAL A 711 11.96 16.16 -14.09
C VAL A 711 12.81 15.85 -15.31
N ALA A 712 13.38 14.64 -15.39
CA ALA A 712 14.26 14.24 -16.47
C ALA A 712 13.58 14.32 -17.84
N PHE A 713 12.39 13.71 -17.99
CA PHE A 713 11.65 13.75 -19.24
C PHE A 713 10.89 15.07 -19.44
N GLY A 714 10.52 15.76 -18.35
CA GLY A 714 9.84 17.06 -18.40
C GLY A 714 10.71 18.14 -19.01
N VAL A 715 12.01 18.19 -18.68
CA VAL A 715 12.97 19.13 -19.29
C VAL A 715 13.12 18.88 -20.79
N VAL A 716 13.27 17.60 -21.20
CA VAL A 716 13.31 17.23 -22.63
C VAL A 716 12.01 17.62 -23.33
N GLY A 717 10.88 17.40 -22.67
CA GLY A 717 9.55 17.79 -23.13
C GLY A 717 9.39 19.30 -23.28
N ALA A 718 9.92 20.08 -22.35
CA ALA A 718 9.91 21.55 -22.39
C ALA A 718 10.68 22.07 -23.61
N VAL A 719 11.88 21.55 -23.86
CA VAL A 719 12.68 21.89 -25.05
C VAL A 719 11.94 21.53 -26.34
N ALA A 720 11.28 20.37 -26.38
CA ALA A 720 10.47 19.96 -27.53
C ALA A 720 9.22 20.83 -27.71
N ALA A 721 8.57 21.24 -26.63
CA ALA A 721 7.37 22.05 -26.65
C ALA A 721 7.65 23.50 -27.04
N LEU A 722 8.84 24.04 -26.72
CA LEU A 722 9.25 25.39 -27.14
C LEU A 722 9.34 25.52 -28.67
N ARG A 723 9.54 24.40 -29.37
CA ARG A 723 9.56 24.31 -30.84
C ARG A 723 8.16 24.16 -31.44
N SER A 724 7.14 23.91 -30.64
CA SER A 724 5.76 23.79 -31.09
C SER A 724 5.00 25.11 -30.91
N HIS A 725 4.34 25.60 -31.96
CA HIS A 725 3.59 26.87 -31.96
C HIS A 725 2.27 26.84 -31.14
N ALA A 726 2.11 25.93 -30.17
CA ALA A 726 0.91 25.78 -29.36
C ALA A 726 0.85 26.83 -28.23
N THR A 727 0.57 28.08 -28.59
CA THR A 727 0.65 29.24 -27.67
C THR A 727 -0.28 29.14 -26.47
N ALA A 728 -1.49 28.59 -26.62
CA ALA A 728 -2.48 28.53 -25.54
C ALA A 728 -2.07 27.60 -24.37
N VAL A 729 -1.51 26.42 -24.65
CA VAL A 729 -1.05 25.49 -23.60
C VAL A 729 0.19 26.04 -22.90
N TRP A 730 1.07 26.70 -23.64
CA TRP A 730 2.20 27.42 -23.04
C TRP A 730 1.73 28.52 -22.09
N ARG A 731 0.79 29.35 -22.54
CA ARG A 731 0.22 30.46 -21.76
C ARG A 731 -0.45 30.03 -20.46
N PHE A 732 -1.18 28.91 -20.48
CA PHE A 732 -2.04 28.51 -19.37
C PHE A 732 -1.64 27.20 -18.67
N VAL A 733 -0.51 26.57 -19.00
CA VAL A 733 -0.11 25.31 -18.34
C VAL A 733 1.37 25.35 -18.01
N TYR A 734 2.22 25.46 -19.05
CA TYR A 734 3.66 25.26 -18.87
C TYR A 734 4.36 26.48 -18.28
N PHE A 735 4.14 27.67 -18.85
CA PHE A 735 4.84 28.87 -18.39
C PHE A 735 4.47 29.25 -16.94
N PRO A 736 3.19 29.25 -16.54
CA PRO A 736 2.82 29.56 -15.16
C PRO A 736 3.40 28.57 -14.14
N ALA A 737 3.44 27.28 -14.47
CA ALA A 737 4.02 26.26 -13.60
C ALA A 737 5.54 26.44 -13.42
N LEU A 738 6.27 26.84 -14.48
CA LEU A 738 7.70 27.15 -14.40
C LEU A 738 7.99 28.37 -13.53
N VAL A 739 7.23 29.45 -13.71
CA VAL A 739 7.35 30.66 -12.87
C VAL A 739 7.03 30.33 -11.42
N TYR A 740 5.99 29.52 -11.19
CA TYR A 740 5.62 29.07 -9.87
C TYR A 740 6.74 28.25 -9.20
N LEU A 741 7.35 27.29 -9.91
CA LEU A 741 8.51 26.54 -9.41
C LEU A 741 9.66 27.49 -9.05
N ALA A 742 10.05 28.38 -9.96
CA ALA A 742 11.14 29.33 -9.71
C ALA A 742 10.87 30.20 -8.47
N ALA A 743 9.64 30.70 -8.32
CA ALA A 743 9.25 31.48 -7.16
C ALA A 743 9.33 30.67 -5.86
N VAL A 744 8.88 29.42 -5.84
CA VAL A 744 8.99 28.55 -4.65
C VAL A 744 10.44 28.36 -4.24
N PHE A 745 11.34 28.08 -5.18
CA PHE A 745 12.78 27.94 -4.88
C PHE A 745 13.36 29.24 -4.29
N VAL A 746 13.04 30.40 -4.87
CA VAL A 746 13.48 31.70 -4.31
C VAL A 746 12.95 31.91 -2.89
N LEU A 747 11.66 31.63 -2.65
CA LEU A 747 11.03 31.78 -1.33
C LEU A 747 11.64 30.84 -0.28
N VAL A 748 12.08 29.64 -0.67
CA VAL A 748 12.81 28.72 0.21
C VAL A 748 14.21 29.22 0.52
N ALA A 749 14.92 29.75 -0.50
CA ALA A 749 16.25 30.31 -0.35
C ALA A 749 16.29 31.46 0.67
N ILE A 750 15.31 32.37 0.60
CA ILE A 750 15.22 33.52 1.50
C ILE A 750 14.55 33.20 2.85
N GLY A 751 14.21 31.94 3.12
CA GLY A 751 13.64 31.51 4.41
C GLY A 751 12.18 31.91 4.62
N VAL A 752 11.43 32.17 3.55
CA VAL A 752 9.98 32.40 3.62
C VAL A 752 9.22 31.08 3.56
N TYR A 753 9.73 30.08 2.84
CA TYR A 753 9.14 28.72 2.75
C TYR A 753 10.07 27.64 3.33
N SER A 754 9.46 26.60 3.91
CA SER A 754 10.16 25.51 4.60
C SER A 754 10.94 24.55 3.70
N GLY A 755 10.84 24.65 2.39
CA GLY A 755 11.42 23.63 1.50
C GLY A 755 10.60 22.33 1.46
N SER A 756 9.37 22.34 1.97
CA SER A 756 8.49 21.17 1.85
C SER A 756 8.13 20.87 0.39
N HIS A 757 8.25 19.59 0.02
CA HIS A 757 7.92 19.09 -1.32
C HIS A 757 6.48 19.38 -1.76
N ARG A 758 5.54 19.53 -0.82
CA ARG A 758 4.13 19.86 -1.11
C ARG A 758 3.97 21.17 -1.88
N TYR A 759 4.89 22.13 -1.69
CA TYR A 759 4.82 23.41 -2.39
C TYR A 759 5.00 23.26 -3.88
N LEU A 760 5.53 22.14 -4.36
CA LEU A 760 5.77 21.85 -5.78
C LEU A 760 4.59 21.11 -6.43
N TYR A 761 3.59 20.70 -5.64
CA TYR A 761 2.43 19.94 -6.09
C TYR A 761 1.66 20.63 -7.25
N PRO A 762 1.43 21.97 -7.25
CA PRO A 762 0.76 22.64 -8.37
C PRO A 762 1.48 22.56 -9.72
N ALA A 763 2.78 22.25 -9.74
CA ALA A 763 3.56 22.13 -10.97
C ALA A 763 3.61 20.70 -11.54
N LEU A 764 3.29 19.68 -10.73
CA LEU A 764 3.36 18.27 -11.15
C LEU A 764 2.49 17.96 -12.38
N PRO A 765 1.25 18.48 -12.53
CA PRO A 765 0.44 18.26 -13.73
C PRO A 765 1.13 18.73 -15.02
N ALA A 766 1.75 19.90 -14.99
CA ALA A 766 2.46 20.47 -16.14
C ALA A 766 3.71 19.64 -16.49
N MET A 767 4.48 19.22 -15.48
CA MET A 767 5.65 18.35 -15.70
C MET A 767 5.26 16.99 -16.26
N ALA A 768 4.15 16.40 -15.78
CA ALA A 768 3.64 15.13 -16.30
C ALA A 768 3.24 15.22 -17.77
N LEU A 769 2.60 16.32 -18.17
CA LEU A 769 2.27 16.59 -19.58
C LEU A 769 3.52 16.76 -20.44
N LEU A 770 4.54 17.49 -19.96
CA LEU A 770 5.81 17.67 -20.68
C LEU A 770 6.58 16.34 -20.79
N ALA A 771 6.68 15.57 -19.70
CA ALA A 771 7.32 14.27 -19.69
C ALA A 771 6.61 13.30 -20.65
N ALA A 772 5.27 13.29 -20.66
CA ALA A 772 4.49 12.50 -21.60
C ALA A 772 4.74 12.91 -23.06
N ALA A 773 4.83 14.21 -23.34
CA ALA A 773 5.13 14.71 -24.69
C ALA A 773 6.54 14.30 -25.17
N ALA A 774 7.54 14.30 -24.28
CA ALA A 774 8.87 13.77 -24.59
C ALA A 774 8.81 12.27 -24.90
N LEU A 775 8.19 11.50 -24.00
CA LEU A 775 8.09 10.05 -24.08
C LEU A 775 7.26 9.56 -25.26
N ASP A 776 6.30 10.35 -25.76
CA ASP A 776 5.49 9.98 -26.92
C ASP A 776 6.33 9.75 -28.18
N ARG A 777 7.45 10.47 -28.32
CA ARG A 777 8.40 10.34 -29.45
C ARG A 777 9.35 9.15 -29.31
N HIS A 778 9.40 8.50 -28.15
CA HIS A 778 10.30 7.38 -27.88
C HIS A 778 9.62 6.02 -28.03
N THR A 779 10.45 4.97 -28.11
CA THR A 779 9.96 3.59 -28.25
C THR A 779 9.13 3.17 -27.03
N ARG A 780 8.23 2.19 -27.23
CA ARG A 780 7.39 1.64 -26.15
C ARG A 780 8.18 1.20 -24.92
N VAL A 781 9.39 0.65 -25.14
CA VAL A 781 10.27 0.17 -24.06
C VAL A 781 10.68 1.32 -23.13
N VAL A 782 11.15 2.44 -23.69
CA VAL A 782 11.56 3.62 -22.89
C VAL A 782 10.40 4.14 -22.05
N ARG A 783 9.19 4.17 -22.61
CA ARG A 783 7.98 4.58 -21.88
C ARG A 783 7.66 3.67 -20.71
N LEU A 784 7.72 2.35 -20.92
CA LEU A 784 7.47 1.37 -19.87
C LEU A 784 8.52 1.45 -18.77
N LEU A 785 9.79 1.64 -19.12
CA LEU A 785 10.87 1.84 -18.15
C LEU A 785 10.66 3.11 -17.33
N ALA A 786 10.26 4.22 -17.96
CA ALA A 786 9.97 5.46 -17.24
C ALA A 786 8.80 5.32 -16.24
N VAL A 787 7.70 4.70 -16.67
CA VAL A 787 6.55 4.41 -15.80
C VAL A 787 6.94 3.44 -14.68
N GLY A 788 7.69 2.38 -15.00
CA GLY A 788 8.18 1.40 -14.05
C GLY A 788 9.12 2.02 -12.99
N ALA A 789 10.06 2.87 -13.41
CA ALA A 789 10.93 3.60 -12.49
C ALA A 789 10.14 4.51 -11.56
N THR A 790 9.11 5.20 -12.07
CA THR A 790 8.23 6.04 -11.24
C THR A 790 7.49 5.19 -10.19
N ALA A 791 6.95 4.04 -10.58
CA ALA A 791 6.28 3.12 -9.66
C ALA A 791 7.25 2.58 -8.58
N MET A 792 8.47 2.20 -8.98
CA MET A 792 9.49 1.74 -8.04
C MET A 792 9.88 2.82 -7.03
N LEU A 793 9.99 4.08 -7.47
CA LEU A 793 10.25 5.21 -6.57
C LEU A 793 9.08 5.42 -5.60
N ALA A 794 7.83 5.38 -6.05
CA ALA A 794 6.68 5.47 -5.13
C ALA A 794 6.72 4.38 -4.04
N VAL A 795 7.00 3.13 -4.42
CA VAL A 795 7.12 2.03 -3.45
C VAL A 795 8.33 2.22 -2.54
N GLY A 796 9.49 2.60 -3.10
CA GLY A 796 10.72 2.81 -2.35
C GLY A 796 10.65 3.96 -1.35
N PHE A 797 9.79 4.94 -1.60
CA PHE A 797 9.57 6.06 -0.68
C PHE A 797 8.53 5.76 0.43
N LEU A 798 7.73 4.68 0.34
CA LEU A 798 6.76 4.33 1.39
C LEU A 798 7.39 4.26 2.80
N PRO A 799 8.55 3.61 3.02
CA PRO A 799 9.20 3.60 4.34
C PRO A 799 9.65 4.98 4.80
N VAL A 800 10.07 5.85 3.88
CA VAL A 800 10.49 7.23 4.20
C VAL A 800 9.31 8.03 4.72
N PHE A 801 8.17 7.97 4.02
CA PHE A 801 6.95 8.65 4.45
C PHE A 801 6.37 8.05 5.74
N TRP A 802 6.46 6.73 5.92
CA TRP A 802 6.11 6.10 7.20
C TRP A 802 7.00 6.59 8.35
N SER A 803 8.31 6.77 8.08
CA SER A 803 9.23 7.36 9.05
C SER A 803 8.86 8.80 9.41
N PHE A 804 8.34 9.59 8.47
CA PHE A 804 7.84 10.93 8.78
C PHE A 804 6.62 10.88 9.70
N ALA A 805 5.68 9.96 9.48
CA ALA A 805 4.57 9.77 10.43
C ALA A 805 5.04 9.32 11.81
N ASN A 806 6.03 8.42 11.88
CA ASN A 806 6.63 7.98 13.15
C ASN A 806 7.36 9.12 13.88
N ALA A 807 7.79 10.18 13.20
CA ALA A 807 8.42 11.34 13.85
C ALA A 807 7.48 12.04 14.84
N ASN A 808 6.15 11.84 14.70
CA ASN A 808 5.14 12.39 15.60
C ASN A 808 4.87 11.48 16.82
N ALA A 809 5.55 10.35 16.97
CA ALA A 809 5.22 9.35 18.00
C ALA A 809 5.24 9.90 19.44
N GLY A 810 6.21 10.74 19.81
CA GLY A 810 6.23 11.37 21.14
C GLY A 810 5.13 12.41 21.33
N LEU A 811 4.76 13.16 20.29
CA LEU A 811 3.65 14.11 20.31
C LEU A 811 2.29 13.41 20.44
N VAL A 812 2.15 12.25 19.78
CA VAL A 812 1.00 11.34 19.93
C VAL A 812 0.92 10.81 21.36
N ALA A 813 2.05 10.39 21.93
CA ALA A 813 2.12 9.91 23.31
C ALA A 813 1.78 11.01 24.32
N ALA A 814 2.28 12.23 24.12
CA ALA A 814 1.96 13.41 24.93
C ALA A 814 0.47 13.78 24.84
N GLY A 815 -0.12 13.73 23.64
CA GLY A 815 -1.55 13.94 23.44
C GLY A 815 -2.37 12.92 24.22
N ARG A 816 -2.07 11.62 24.08
CA ARG A 816 -2.75 10.55 24.82
C ARG A 816 -2.59 10.68 26.34
N ALA A 817 -1.43 11.10 26.83
CA ALA A 817 -1.20 11.37 28.25
C ALA A 817 -2.09 12.51 28.78
N SER A 818 -2.38 13.50 27.92
CA SER A 818 -3.22 14.66 28.24
C SER A 818 -4.73 14.33 28.22
N ALA A 819 -5.14 13.25 27.55
CA ALA A 819 -6.55 12.86 27.42
C ALA A 819 -7.22 12.55 28.78
N GLY A 820 -6.46 12.05 29.75
CA GLY A 820 -6.98 11.63 31.08
C GLY A 820 -7.18 12.76 32.09
N ALA A 821 -6.77 14.00 31.81
CA ALA A 821 -6.93 15.12 32.73
C ALA A 821 -8.13 15.98 32.29
N PRO A 822 -9.09 16.33 33.18
CA PRO A 822 -10.19 17.23 32.85
C PRO A 822 -9.68 18.66 32.55
N GLY A 823 -10.47 19.51 31.90
CA GLY A 823 -10.12 20.92 31.61
C GLY A 823 -9.46 21.16 30.24
N VAL A 824 -8.97 22.38 30.04
CA VAL A 824 -8.37 22.86 28.79
C VAL A 824 -6.92 22.37 28.67
N LEU A 825 -6.55 21.94 27.46
CA LEU A 825 -5.17 21.61 27.09
C LEU A 825 -4.50 22.84 26.50
N LEU A 826 -3.37 23.26 27.08
CA LEU A 826 -2.48 24.24 26.49
C LEU A 826 -1.37 23.50 25.72
N THR A 827 -1.34 23.66 24.39
CA THR A 827 -0.31 23.05 23.53
C THR A 827 -0.13 23.86 22.26
N ASP A 828 1.06 23.82 21.68
CA ASP A 828 1.34 24.40 20.36
C ASP A 828 1.51 23.33 19.26
N SER A 829 1.32 22.04 19.58
CA SER A 829 1.37 20.94 18.60
C SER A 829 -0.04 20.52 18.15
N PRO A 830 -0.37 20.64 16.85
CA PRO A 830 -1.62 20.14 16.31
C PRO A 830 -1.79 18.62 16.44
N ALA A 831 -0.68 17.87 16.39
CA ALA A 831 -0.71 16.41 16.57
C ALA A 831 -1.10 16.05 18.01
N THR A 832 -0.51 16.72 19.01
CA THR A 832 -0.91 16.57 20.42
C THR A 832 -2.37 16.97 20.63
N ALA A 833 -2.82 18.07 20.03
CA ALA A 833 -4.22 18.52 20.07
C ALA A 833 -5.18 17.43 19.57
N TYR A 834 -4.92 16.83 18.40
CA TYR A 834 -5.75 15.74 17.85
C TYR A 834 -5.79 14.51 18.77
N TYR A 835 -4.61 13.99 19.16
CA TYR A 835 -4.50 12.76 19.94
C TYR A 835 -4.89 12.91 21.42
N SER A 836 -5.10 14.15 21.90
CA SER A 836 -5.69 14.41 23.21
C SER A 836 -7.16 14.02 23.30
N GLY A 837 -7.87 13.92 22.16
CA GLY A 837 -9.31 13.66 22.12
C GLY A 837 -10.17 14.79 22.70
N LYS A 838 -9.57 15.93 23.07
CA LYS A 838 -10.27 17.11 23.57
C LYS A 838 -11.18 17.70 22.49
N ARG A 839 -12.26 18.36 22.91
CA ARG A 839 -13.07 19.14 21.98
C ARG A 839 -12.23 20.31 21.45
N PRO A 840 -12.42 20.75 20.20
CA PRO A 840 -11.69 21.90 19.66
C PRO A 840 -11.82 23.20 20.48
N SER A 841 -12.88 23.33 21.29
CA SER A 841 -13.09 24.44 22.24
C SER A 841 -12.24 24.34 23.51
N ASP A 842 -11.74 23.15 23.83
CA ASP A 842 -11.02 22.83 25.07
C ASP A 842 -9.50 22.73 24.79
N ILE A 843 -9.04 23.36 23.70
CA ILE A 843 -7.65 23.37 23.24
C ILE A 843 -7.25 24.84 23.04
N ALA A 844 -6.16 25.25 23.66
CA ALA A 844 -5.60 26.59 23.53
C ALA A 844 -4.11 26.52 23.17
N GLY A 845 -3.66 27.47 22.36
CA GLY A 845 -2.25 27.70 22.05
C GLY A 845 -1.57 28.58 23.08
N SER A 846 -0.24 28.50 23.17
CA SER A 846 0.51 29.30 24.14
C SER A 846 0.49 30.79 23.84
N GLN A 847 0.25 31.20 22.59
CA GLN A 847 0.16 32.62 22.20
C GLN A 847 -0.93 33.40 22.95
N ALA A 848 -1.94 32.71 23.50
CA ALA A 848 -2.97 33.32 24.33
C ALA A 848 -2.46 33.73 25.73
N LEU A 849 -1.29 33.27 26.15
CA LEU A 849 -0.70 33.63 27.44
C LEU A 849 -0.24 35.11 27.47
N PRO A 850 -0.53 35.84 28.56
CA PRO A 850 0.20 37.06 28.92
C PRO A 850 1.71 36.82 29.02
N LEU A 851 2.51 37.86 28.72
CA LEU A 851 3.97 37.79 28.85
C LEU A 851 4.44 37.76 30.32
N ASP A 852 3.66 38.36 31.23
CA ASP A 852 3.95 38.31 32.65
C ASP A 852 3.56 36.95 33.25
N ARG A 853 4.48 36.34 33.99
CA ARG A 853 4.32 34.99 34.57
C ARG A 853 3.12 34.89 35.52
N ALA A 854 2.88 35.90 36.36
CA ALA A 854 1.78 35.86 37.32
C ALA A 854 0.43 36.01 36.61
N GLN A 855 0.35 36.92 35.64
CA GLN A 855 -0.83 37.09 34.79
C GLN A 855 -1.07 35.85 33.93
N ALA A 856 -0.03 35.18 33.45
CA ALA A 856 -0.16 33.92 32.70
C ALA A 856 -0.72 32.79 33.55
N LEU A 857 -0.26 32.64 34.79
CA LEU A 857 -0.82 31.66 35.72
C LEU A 857 -2.29 31.96 36.06
N GLU A 858 -2.65 33.23 36.23
CA GLU A 858 -4.04 33.65 36.47
C GLU A 858 -4.92 33.44 35.23
N TRP A 859 -4.39 33.74 34.04
CA TRP A 859 -5.06 33.45 32.78
C TRP A 859 -5.31 31.94 32.62
N MET A 860 -4.31 31.11 32.88
CA MET A 860 -4.43 29.65 32.81
C MET A 860 -5.50 29.12 33.77
N ARG A 861 -5.56 29.66 35.00
CA ARG A 861 -6.59 29.27 35.99
C ARG A 861 -7.98 29.71 35.58
N SER A 862 -8.15 30.97 35.18
CA SER A 862 -9.44 31.52 34.76
C SER A 862 -10.01 30.85 33.50
N HIS A 863 -9.14 30.31 32.63
CA HIS A 863 -9.52 29.58 31.42
C HIS A 863 -9.54 28.06 31.62
N GLY A 864 -9.38 27.56 32.85
CA GLY A 864 -9.49 26.14 33.19
C GLY A 864 -8.40 25.26 32.57
N VAL A 865 -7.21 25.81 32.31
CA VAL A 865 -6.05 25.08 31.81
C VAL A 865 -5.51 24.16 32.89
N ASN A 866 -5.52 22.86 32.64
CA ASN A 866 -5.10 21.85 33.61
C ASN A 866 -3.89 21.03 33.15
N VAL A 867 -3.65 20.98 31.84
CA VAL A 867 -2.49 20.31 31.24
C VAL A 867 -1.80 21.25 30.28
N VAL A 868 -0.48 21.24 30.35
CA VAL A 868 0.40 21.99 29.47
C VAL A 868 1.36 21.02 28.81
N VAL A 869 1.37 21.02 27.48
CA VAL A 869 2.37 20.30 26.69
C VAL A 869 3.32 21.34 26.11
N VAL A 870 4.56 21.33 26.58
CA VAL A 870 5.60 22.27 26.17
C VAL A 870 6.61 21.56 25.30
N GLU A 871 6.85 22.12 24.12
CA GLU A 871 7.99 21.80 23.28
C GLU A 871 9.08 22.85 23.52
N ASN A 872 10.35 22.45 23.57
CA ASN A 872 11.45 23.42 23.75
C ASN A 872 11.69 24.25 22.49
N ILE A 873 10.85 25.26 22.26
CA ILE A 873 10.84 26.08 21.05
C ILE A 873 10.81 27.56 21.45
N SER A 874 11.89 28.27 21.16
CA SER A 874 12.21 29.57 21.76
C SER A 874 11.21 30.71 21.55
N TYR A 875 10.35 30.65 20.53
CA TYR A 875 9.32 31.68 20.25
C TYR A 875 7.91 31.21 20.63
N TYR A 876 7.74 29.98 21.15
CA TYR A 876 6.49 29.60 21.81
C TYR A 876 6.39 30.37 23.11
N ARG A 877 5.23 30.99 23.32
CA ARG A 877 5.04 31.87 24.46
C ARG A 877 5.12 31.10 25.77
N ALA A 878 4.73 29.82 25.77
CA ALA A 878 4.92 28.95 26.92
C ALA A 878 6.41 28.76 27.29
N THR A 879 7.31 28.71 26.30
CA THR A 879 8.76 28.62 26.51
C THR A 879 9.35 29.94 27.01
N GLU A 880 8.83 31.07 26.56
CA GLU A 880 9.25 32.40 27.04
C GLU A 880 8.77 32.68 28.47
N VAL A 881 7.52 32.37 28.76
CA VAL A 881 6.88 32.64 30.06
C VAL A 881 7.30 31.61 31.13
N PHE A 882 7.52 30.36 30.72
CA PHE A 882 7.90 29.24 31.61
C PHE A 882 9.12 28.48 31.07
N PRO A 883 10.31 29.12 30.99
CA PRO A 883 11.51 28.52 30.40
C PRO A 883 11.95 27.23 31.10
N GLU A 884 11.66 27.08 32.39
CA GLU A 884 11.97 25.87 33.16
C GLU A 884 11.19 24.63 32.68
N LEU A 885 9.96 24.82 32.17
CA LEU A 885 9.13 23.75 31.64
C LEU A 885 9.66 23.26 30.29
N ALA A 886 10.28 24.15 29.51
CA ALA A 886 10.87 23.80 28.22
C ALA A 886 12.14 22.94 28.35
N VAL A 887 12.78 22.90 29.52
CA VAL A 887 13.99 22.10 29.79
C VAL A 887 13.73 20.89 30.68
N GLY A 888 12.47 20.57 30.98
CA GLY A 888 12.13 19.39 31.78
C GLY A 888 12.19 19.60 33.29
N SER A 889 12.30 20.84 33.77
CA SER A 889 12.41 21.17 35.19
C SER A 889 11.05 21.64 35.75
N PRO A 890 10.22 20.75 36.32
CA PRO A 890 8.94 21.16 36.90
C PRO A 890 9.16 22.16 38.05
N SER A 891 8.47 23.30 37.98
CA SER A 891 8.44 24.31 39.05
C SER A 891 7.00 24.49 39.53
N PRO A 892 6.75 24.76 40.82
CA PRO A 892 5.40 25.08 41.28
C PRO A 892 4.80 26.25 40.49
N PRO A 893 3.52 26.17 40.07
CA PRO A 893 2.53 25.13 40.39
C PRO A 893 2.51 23.89 39.47
N PHE A 894 3.44 23.73 38.52
CA PHE A 894 3.45 22.64 37.54
C PHE A 894 4.06 21.33 38.09
N ALA A 895 3.41 20.21 37.79
CA ALA A 895 3.90 18.87 38.12
C ALA A 895 4.00 18.01 36.86
N SER A 896 5.07 17.25 36.69
CA SER A 896 5.23 16.36 35.52
C SER A 896 4.09 15.34 35.44
N LEU A 897 3.50 15.18 34.25
CA LEU A 897 2.42 14.25 33.96
C LEU A 897 2.95 13.10 33.10
N GLY A 898 2.95 11.89 33.66
CA GLY A 898 3.47 10.70 33.00
C GLY A 898 5.00 10.70 32.83
N GLN A 899 5.52 9.69 32.13
CA GLN A 899 6.96 9.48 32.00
C GLN A 899 7.55 10.39 30.91
N GLN A 900 8.21 11.48 31.31
CA GLN A 900 8.74 12.50 30.40
C GLN A 900 9.67 11.94 29.32
N SER A 901 10.48 10.92 29.64
CA SER A 901 11.38 10.27 28.66
C SER A 901 10.65 9.56 27.51
N SER A 902 9.34 9.30 27.64
CA SER A 902 8.51 8.69 26.59
C SER A 902 7.97 9.69 25.56
N TYR A 903 8.12 11.00 25.82
CA TYR A 903 7.62 12.08 24.99
C TYR A 903 8.76 12.71 24.18
N GLN A 904 9.20 12.03 23.12
CA GLN A 904 10.22 12.56 22.21
C GLN A 904 9.66 12.75 20.80
N ALA A 905 9.74 13.97 20.30
CA ALA A 905 9.42 14.28 18.91
C ALA A 905 10.60 13.91 17.98
N GLY A 906 10.37 13.97 16.67
CA GLY A 906 11.38 13.72 15.65
C GLY A 906 12.71 14.44 15.91
N ALA A 907 13.82 13.79 15.54
CA ALA A 907 15.19 14.24 15.79
C ALA A 907 15.61 14.31 17.28
N GLY A 908 14.94 13.57 18.17
CA GLY A 908 15.34 13.43 19.59
C GLY A 908 14.95 14.63 20.46
N LYS A 909 13.97 15.41 19.99
CA LYS A 909 13.53 16.64 20.64
C LYS A 909 12.65 16.33 21.84
N PRO A 910 13.01 16.82 23.04
CA PRO A 910 12.21 16.54 24.22
C PRO A 910 10.89 17.33 24.16
N VAL A 911 9.81 16.64 24.46
CA VAL A 911 8.49 17.20 24.69
C VAL A 911 8.15 16.95 26.15
N TYR A 912 7.63 17.95 26.85
CA TYR A 912 7.32 17.82 28.26
C TYR A 912 5.84 18.03 28.51
N VAL A 913 5.28 17.22 29.39
CA VAL A 913 3.86 17.23 29.72
C VAL A 913 3.73 17.53 31.21
N TYR A 914 3.04 18.61 31.53
CA TYR A 914 2.83 19.08 32.89
C TYR A 914 1.35 19.18 33.21
N ARG A 915 1.01 18.88 34.45
CA ARG A 915 -0.27 19.20 35.06
C ARG A 915 -0.11 20.50 35.85
N LEU A 916 -1.01 21.45 35.64
CA LEU A 916 -1.10 22.64 36.48
C LEU A 916 -1.73 22.22 37.82
N GLY A 917 -0.94 22.21 38.90
CA GLY A 917 -1.43 21.94 40.24
C GLY A 917 -2.21 23.14 40.79
N GLN A 918 -3.19 22.86 41.67
CA GLN A 918 -3.66 23.90 42.58
C GLN A 918 -2.53 24.15 43.59
N ALA A 919 -1.97 25.37 43.59
CA ALA A 919 -1.02 25.77 44.63
C ALA A 919 -1.76 25.72 45.97
N ARG A 920 -1.49 24.72 46.81
CA ARG A 920 -1.97 24.69 48.20
C ARG A 920 -0.81 25.01 49.11
N ALA A 921 -0.99 26.05 49.92
CA ALA A 921 0.05 26.59 50.78
C ALA A 921 0.52 25.54 51.80
N LEU A 922 1.84 25.40 51.97
CA LEU A 922 2.41 24.71 53.12
C LEU A 922 2.13 25.57 54.37
N GLN A 923 1.62 24.96 55.44
CA GLN A 923 1.30 25.67 56.67
C GLN A 923 2.17 25.17 57.81
N SER A 924 2.78 26.09 58.55
CA SER A 924 3.69 25.74 59.65
C SER A 924 2.89 25.37 60.89
N VAL A 925 3.18 24.21 61.47
CA VAL A 925 2.65 23.79 62.78
C VAL A 925 3.58 24.29 63.90
N TYR A 926 4.90 24.18 63.68
CA TYR A 926 5.94 24.78 64.49
C TYR A 926 7.23 24.96 63.65
N PRO A 927 8.26 25.70 64.12
CA PRO A 927 9.47 25.96 63.33
C PRO A 927 10.11 24.68 62.79
N GLY A 928 10.21 24.56 61.46
CA GLY A 928 10.80 23.39 60.79
C GLY A 928 9.83 22.26 60.43
N ALA A 929 8.59 22.30 60.91
CA ALA A 929 7.53 21.33 60.62
C ALA A 929 6.31 21.99 59.94
N ASN A 930 6.06 21.58 58.71
CA ASN A 930 4.92 22.06 57.92
C ASN A 930 3.95 20.93 57.62
N VAL A 931 2.69 21.26 57.42
CA VAL A 931 1.67 20.33 56.93
C VAL A 931 1.03 20.87 55.67
N ALA A 932 0.64 19.95 54.80
CA ALA A 932 -0.17 20.26 53.63
C ALA A 932 -0.98 19.04 53.22
N ILE A 933 -2.01 19.32 52.44
CA ILE A 933 -2.63 18.29 51.62
C ILE A 933 -1.64 17.87 50.52
N SER A 934 -1.21 16.61 50.52
CA SER A 934 -0.34 16.11 49.46
C SER A 934 -1.16 15.83 48.19
N PRO A 935 -0.82 16.43 47.03
CA PRO A 935 -1.28 15.91 45.74
C PRO A 935 -0.58 14.57 45.48
N MET A 936 -1.28 13.60 44.90
CA MET A 936 -0.67 12.32 44.51
C MET A 936 0.42 12.58 43.46
N PRO A 937 1.69 12.26 43.80
CA PRO A 937 2.16 10.90 43.57
C PRO A 937 2.97 10.34 44.75
N ALA A 938 2.56 9.18 45.26
CA ALA A 938 3.45 8.28 45.98
C ALA A 938 3.92 7.19 45.01
N GLN A 939 5.11 6.66 45.22
CA GLN A 939 5.49 5.34 44.69
C GLN A 939 5.09 4.31 45.76
N GLY A 940 4.76 3.08 45.37
CA GLY A 940 4.41 2.01 46.33
C GLY A 940 2.96 1.54 46.30
N LYS A 941 2.60 0.69 47.25
CA LYS A 941 1.32 -0.07 47.28
C LYS A 941 0.09 0.82 47.41
N THR A 942 0.18 1.88 48.20
CA THR A 942 -0.93 2.81 48.47
C THR A 942 -0.92 4.04 47.54
N ALA A 943 -0.05 4.04 46.52
CA ALA A 943 0.01 5.07 45.48
C ALA A 943 -1.33 5.41 44.80
N PRO A 944 -2.24 4.44 44.52
CA PRO A 944 -3.52 4.77 43.94
C PRO A 944 -4.51 5.40 44.93
N LEU A 945 -4.24 5.39 46.24
CA LEU A 945 -5.19 5.81 47.27
C LEU A 945 -5.06 7.28 47.67
N ALA A 946 -6.21 7.93 47.88
CA ALA A 946 -6.35 9.27 48.42
C ALA A 946 -5.75 9.37 49.82
N LYS A 947 -4.77 10.26 49.96
CA LYS A 947 -4.09 10.54 51.21
C LYS A 947 -4.81 11.61 52.02
N GLY A 948 -4.55 11.67 53.31
CA GLY A 948 -4.99 12.72 54.21
C GLY A 948 -4.04 13.91 54.22
N LEU A 949 -3.96 14.58 55.37
CA LEU A 949 -2.98 15.64 55.59
C LEU A 949 -1.58 15.04 55.81
N ALA A 950 -0.56 15.58 55.15
CA ALA A 950 0.80 15.09 55.21
C ALA A 950 1.70 16.06 55.98
N LEU A 951 2.56 15.50 56.84
CA LEU A 951 3.58 16.23 57.58
C LEU A 951 4.88 16.29 56.74
N GLN A 952 5.55 17.44 56.75
CA GLN A 952 6.81 17.69 56.05
C GLN A 952 7.81 18.38 56.99
N ILE A 953 8.97 17.74 57.22
CA ILE A 953 10.03 18.23 58.10
C ILE A 953 11.29 18.53 57.28
N ALA A 954 11.85 19.75 57.38
CA ALA A 954 13.08 20.14 56.66
C ALA A 954 13.09 19.72 55.17
N SER A 955 11.96 19.90 54.48
CA SER A 955 11.70 19.50 53.08
C SER A 955 11.48 18.00 52.81
N ARG A 956 11.60 17.10 53.80
CA ARG A 956 11.29 15.67 53.68
C ARG A 956 9.82 15.38 54.06
N LYS A 957 9.09 14.63 53.24
CA LYS A 957 7.72 14.18 53.56
C LYS A 957 7.77 13.07 54.61
N ALA A 958 7.10 13.27 55.74
CA ALA A 958 6.99 12.29 56.81
C ALA A 958 5.94 11.22 56.54
N THR A 959 5.03 11.38 55.57
CA THR A 959 4.01 10.37 55.23
C THR A 959 4.52 9.15 54.48
N GLY A 960 5.55 9.29 53.62
CA GLY A 960 6.08 8.16 52.82
C GLY A 960 4.98 7.41 52.04
N GLU A 961 4.91 6.07 52.23
CA GLU A 961 3.83 5.20 51.72
C GLU A 961 2.59 5.12 52.64
N GLY A 962 2.58 5.75 53.81
CA GLY A 962 1.43 5.79 54.73
C GLY A 962 0.25 6.65 54.22
N MET A 963 -0.89 6.61 54.89
CA MET A 963 -2.13 7.26 54.44
C MET A 963 -2.27 8.75 54.79
N GLY A 964 -1.47 9.29 55.70
CA GLY A 964 -1.60 10.66 56.24
C GLY A 964 -2.60 10.74 57.38
N PHE A 965 -2.82 11.96 57.91
CA PHE A 965 -3.75 12.17 59.01
C PHE A 965 -5.21 12.22 58.56
N GLY A 966 -6.08 11.57 59.32
CA GLY A 966 -7.54 11.65 59.21
C GLY A 966 -8.12 11.09 57.92
N VAL A 967 -7.67 9.91 57.48
CA VAL A 967 -8.25 9.24 56.29
C VAL A 967 -9.34 8.25 56.69
N PRO A 968 -10.58 8.41 56.20
CA PRO A 968 -11.66 7.45 56.48
C PRO A 968 -11.54 6.19 55.62
N ILE A 969 -11.79 5.04 56.24
CA ILE A 969 -11.99 3.75 55.59
C ILE A 969 -13.22 3.05 56.16
N VAL A 970 -13.86 2.17 55.39
CA VAL A 970 -15.09 1.48 55.84
C VAL A 970 -15.01 0.00 55.52
N HIS A 971 -15.32 -0.85 56.50
CA HIS A 971 -15.28 -2.29 56.33
C HIS A 971 -16.65 -2.84 55.94
N TYR A 972 -16.70 -3.54 54.82
CA TYR A 972 -17.85 -4.31 54.35
C TYR A 972 -17.52 -5.81 54.38
N ALA A 973 -18.52 -6.67 54.14
CA ALA A 973 -18.34 -8.13 54.15
C ALA A 973 -17.30 -8.64 53.13
N ASP A 974 -17.01 -7.87 52.08
CA ASP A 974 -16.02 -8.15 51.04
C ASP A 974 -14.70 -7.39 51.21
N GLY A 975 -14.50 -6.71 52.35
CA GLY A 975 -13.22 -6.10 52.75
C GLY A 975 -13.28 -4.61 53.04
N TRP A 976 -12.11 -4.03 53.30
CA TRP A 976 -11.93 -2.60 53.54
C TRP A 976 -12.03 -1.79 52.25
N VAL A 977 -12.86 -0.76 52.30
CA VAL A 977 -13.06 0.21 51.22
C VAL A 977 -12.35 1.51 51.58
N TYR A 978 -11.48 1.91 50.67
CA TYR A 978 -10.66 3.10 50.68
C TYR A 978 -11.18 4.11 49.66
N SER A 979 -10.57 5.30 49.68
CA SER A 979 -10.83 6.32 48.69
C SER A 979 -9.69 6.41 47.70
N ARG A 980 -10.03 6.44 46.40
CA ARG A 980 -9.14 6.87 45.32
C ARG A 980 -9.41 8.32 44.97
N THR A 981 -10.68 8.68 44.87
CA THR A 981 -11.10 10.00 44.41
C THR A 981 -11.47 10.91 45.57
N VAL A 982 -10.92 12.13 45.53
CA VAL A 982 -11.22 13.20 46.50
C VAL A 982 -11.62 14.48 45.79
N ALA A 983 -12.51 15.22 46.45
CA ALA A 983 -12.77 16.62 46.13
C ALA A 983 -12.31 17.47 47.31
N ASP A 984 -11.64 18.58 47.01
CA ASP A 984 -11.00 19.39 48.02
C ASP A 984 -11.40 20.86 47.90
N VAL A 985 -11.57 21.52 49.04
CA VAL A 985 -11.86 22.94 49.17
C VAL A 985 -10.88 23.56 50.17
N ASP A 986 -10.16 24.60 49.76
CA ASP A 986 -9.31 25.38 50.66
C ASP A 986 -10.14 26.52 51.27
N LEU A 987 -10.27 26.51 52.60
CA LEU A 987 -11.02 27.47 53.40
C LEU A 987 -10.09 28.33 54.27
N SER A 988 -8.79 28.32 53.99
CA SER A 988 -7.78 28.98 54.82
C SER A 988 -7.98 30.51 54.88
N THR A 989 -7.70 31.08 56.05
CA THR A 989 -7.60 32.53 56.30
C THR A 989 -6.13 32.88 56.63
N PRO A 990 -5.73 34.18 56.67
CA PRO A 990 -4.36 34.56 56.99
C PRO A 990 -3.83 34.05 58.34
N ASN A 991 -4.73 33.75 59.29
CA ASN A 991 -4.38 33.36 60.66
C ASN A 991 -4.71 31.89 60.98
N THR A 992 -5.42 31.18 60.09
CA THR A 992 -5.86 29.80 60.35
C THR A 992 -5.97 29.05 59.03
N ALA A 993 -5.27 27.94 58.92
CA ALA A 993 -5.34 27.08 57.76
C ALA A 993 -6.46 26.05 57.93
N VAL A 994 -7.40 26.05 56.98
CA VAL A 994 -8.56 25.14 57.01
C VAL A 994 -8.70 24.51 55.64
N TRP A 995 -8.71 23.19 55.58
CA TRP A 995 -8.97 22.44 54.35
C TRP A 995 -10.07 21.43 54.55
N GLN A 996 -11.01 21.40 53.61
CA GLN A 996 -12.09 20.44 53.59
C GLN A 996 -11.87 19.48 52.42
N ARG A 997 -11.97 18.18 52.71
CA ARG A 997 -11.73 17.09 51.76
C ARG A 997 -12.86 16.07 51.85
N THR A 998 -13.50 15.80 50.72
CA THR A 998 -14.52 14.75 50.60
C THR A 998 -13.90 13.50 50.00
N PHE A 999 -13.80 12.44 50.78
CA PHE A 999 -13.33 11.13 50.36
C PHE A 999 -14.48 10.30 49.79
N GLN A 1000 -14.37 9.91 48.53
CA GLN A 1000 -15.28 8.95 47.90
C GLN A 1000 -14.75 7.55 48.13
N LEU A 1001 -15.56 6.65 48.71
CA LEU A 1001 -15.17 5.28 49.04
C LEU A 1001 -15.31 4.37 47.80
N ASP A 1002 -14.39 4.52 46.85
CA ASP A 1002 -14.46 3.97 45.47
C ASP A 1002 -13.30 3.03 45.10
N GLU A 1003 -12.61 2.46 46.10
CA GLU A 1003 -11.56 1.48 45.90
C GLU A 1003 -11.58 0.42 47.02
N ILE A 1004 -11.50 -0.86 46.67
CA ILE A 1004 -11.50 -1.97 47.64
C ILE A 1004 -10.18 -2.74 47.56
N GLY A 1005 -9.67 -3.19 48.69
CA GLY A 1005 -8.46 -4.01 48.77
C GLY A 1005 -7.81 -3.98 50.15
N GLY A 1006 -6.93 -4.93 50.46
CA GLY A 1006 -6.22 -4.97 51.75
C GLY A 1006 -6.56 -6.13 52.68
N ASP A 1007 -7.26 -7.18 52.22
CA ASP A 1007 -7.53 -8.36 53.04
C ASP A 1007 -6.41 -9.43 52.94
N ALA A 1008 -6.24 -10.24 53.99
CA ALA A 1008 -5.15 -11.18 54.28
C ALA A 1008 -4.95 -12.34 53.26
N ALA A 1009 -5.63 -12.30 52.11
CA ALA A 1009 -5.46 -13.24 50.99
C ALA A 1009 -4.36 -12.79 50.01
N HIS A 1010 -3.17 -12.44 50.51
CA HIS A 1010 -1.85 -12.43 49.84
C HIS A 1010 -1.68 -11.71 48.47
N GLU A 1011 -2.68 -10.99 47.95
CA GLU A 1011 -2.52 -10.11 46.78
C GLU A 1011 -2.88 -8.68 47.19
N TYR A 1012 -1.87 -7.91 47.55
CA TYR A 1012 -1.96 -6.48 47.92
C TYR A 1012 -2.31 -5.59 46.72
N ARG A 1013 -3.48 -5.81 46.12
CA ARG A 1013 -3.96 -5.09 44.94
C ARG A 1013 -5.24 -4.33 45.26
N PHE A 1014 -5.16 -3.01 45.23
CA PHE A 1014 -6.34 -2.16 45.31
C PHE A 1014 -7.06 -2.10 43.96
N THR A 1015 -8.38 -2.28 43.99
CA THR A 1015 -9.21 -2.42 42.79
C THR A 1015 -10.31 -1.34 42.78
N PRO A 1016 -10.47 -0.57 41.68
CA PRO A 1016 -11.59 0.37 41.53
C PRO A 1016 -12.96 -0.30 41.73
N ILE A 1017 -13.85 0.35 42.47
CA ILE A 1017 -15.27 -0.02 42.58
C ILE A 1017 -16.17 1.22 42.47
N PRO A 1018 -17.48 1.07 42.16
CA PRO A 1018 -18.43 2.16 42.36
C PRO A 1018 -18.41 2.64 43.82
N SER A 1019 -18.47 3.96 44.03
CA SER A 1019 -18.43 4.54 45.38
C SER A 1019 -19.52 3.94 46.28
N ARG A 1020 -19.13 3.51 47.48
CA ARG A 1020 -20.04 2.99 48.52
C ARG A 1020 -20.32 4.00 49.62
N GLY A 1021 -19.80 5.21 49.49
CA GLY A 1021 -20.04 6.27 50.46
C GLY A 1021 -19.17 7.48 50.23
N ALA A 1022 -19.53 8.57 50.91
CA ALA A 1022 -18.72 9.77 50.96
C ALA A 1022 -18.61 10.27 52.40
N ILE A 1023 -17.37 10.49 52.83
CA ILE A 1023 -17.06 11.06 54.14
C ILE A 1023 -16.28 12.35 53.92
N GLU A 1024 -16.77 13.43 54.51
CA GLU A 1024 -16.12 14.72 54.51
C GLU A 1024 -15.22 14.85 55.73
N VAL A 1025 -14.03 15.38 55.51
CA VAL A 1025 -13.02 15.62 56.54
C VAL A 1025 -12.54 17.06 56.44
N THR A 1026 -12.67 17.79 57.53
CA THR A 1026 -12.15 19.14 57.67
C THR A 1026 -10.90 19.10 58.54
N TYR A 1027 -9.78 19.54 58.00
CA TYR A 1027 -8.51 19.70 58.67
C TYR A 1027 -8.35 21.18 59.04
N THR A 1028 -8.14 21.48 60.32
CA THR A 1028 -7.78 22.82 60.79
C THR A 1028 -6.41 22.76 61.44
N VAL A 1029 -5.48 23.61 60.98
CA VAL A 1029 -4.09 23.62 61.46
C VAL A 1029 -3.82 24.92 62.21
N ASP A 1030 -3.21 24.77 63.38
CA ASP A 1030 -2.78 25.84 64.26
C ASP A 1030 -1.35 25.60 64.76
N GLY A 1031 -0.82 26.52 65.58
CA GLY A 1031 0.54 26.44 66.13
C GLY A 1031 0.78 25.34 67.17
N THR A 1032 -0.18 24.43 67.37
CA THR A 1032 -0.11 23.33 68.34
C THR A 1032 -0.37 21.97 67.73
N GLY A 1033 -1.02 21.89 66.57
CA GLY A 1033 -1.31 20.61 65.93
C GLY A 1033 -2.32 20.68 64.78
N VAL A 1034 -3.01 19.55 64.58
CA VAL A 1034 -4.02 19.36 63.53
C VAL A 1034 -5.34 18.93 64.16
N SER A 1035 -6.37 19.76 64.04
CA SER A 1035 -7.74 19.38 64.36
C SER A 1035 -8.39 18.69 63.15
N VAL A 1036 -8.93 17.49 63.36
CA VAL A 1036 -9.62 16.70 62.33
C VAL A 1036 -11.09 16.58 62.72
N ALA A 1037 -12.00 17.05 61.86
CA ALA A 1037 -13.44 16.92 62.02
C ALA A 1037 -14.03 16.16 60.83
N MET A 1038 -14.70 15.04 61.08
CA MET A 1038 -15.27 14.15 60.07
C MET A 1038 -16.79 14.17 60.14
N LYS A 1039 -17.43 14.18 58.97
CA LYS A 1039 -18.86 14.14 58.80
C LYS A 1039 -19.24 13.14 57.71
N THR A 1040 -20.08 12.18 58.05
CA THR A 1040 -20.63 11.25 57.06
C THR A 1040 -21.62 11.98 56.16
N ILE A 1041 -21.39 12.00 54.85
CA ILE A 1041 -22.37 12.51 53.88
C ILE A 1041 -23.40 11.41 53.60
N TRP A 1042 -22.91 10.23 53.23
CA TRP A 1042 -23.72 9.01 53.09
C TRP A 1042 -22.82 7.77 53.09
N LEU A 1043 -23.35 6.63 53.54
CA LEU A 1043 -22.70 5.32 53.46
C LEU A 1043 -23.74 4.30 52.99
N ALA A 1044 -23.34 3.41 52.08
CA ALA A 1044 -24.17 2.27 51.70
C ALA A 1044 -24.41 1.35 52.91
N PRO A 1045 -25.60 0.76 53.06
CA PRO A 1045 -25.91 -0.13 54.18
C PRO A 1045 -25.03 -1.38 54.16
N GLY A 1046 -24.84 -2.01 55.34
CA GLY A 1046 -24.14 -3.30 55.46
C GLY A 1046 -22.65 -3.23 55.82
N TYR A 1047 -22.14 -2.07 56.25
CA TYR A 1047 -20.80 -1.96 56.83
C TYR A 1047 -20.80 -2.40 58.31
N SER A 1048 -19.68 -2.96 58.78
CA SER A 1048 -19.50 -3.38 60.17
C SER A 1048 -18.68 -2.38 60.99
N GLU A 1049 -17.71 -1.73 60.36
CA GLU A 1049 -16.73 -0.87 61.03
C GLU A 1049 -16.37 0.34 60.17
N VAL A 1050 -15.99 1.44 60.84
CA VAL A 1050 -15.40 2.62 60.21
C VAL A 1050 -14.05 2.89 60.86
N GLY A 1051 -13.01 2.95 60.03
CA GLY A 1051 -11.66 3.28 60.43
C GLY A 1051 -11.30 4.73 60.12
N ILE A 1052 -10.49 5.34 60.98
CA ILE A 1052 -9.82 6.62 60.73
C ILE A 1052 -8.31 6.37 60.85
N LEU A 1053 -7.63 6.42 59.71
CA LEU A 1053 -6.19 6.20 59.62
C LEU A 1053 -5.45 7.51 59.90
N ASN A 1054 -4.46 7.45 60.79
CA ASN A 1054 -3.49 8.51 61.05
C ASN A 1054 -2.08 7.95 60.83
N GLU A 1055 -1.80 7.54 59.61
CA GLU A 1055 -0.59 6.80 59.28
C GLU A 1055 0.46 7.70 58.64
N GLN A 1056 1.69 7.60 59.12
CA GLN A 1056 2.86 8.28 58.58
C GLN A 1056 3.91 7.23 58.13
N SER A 1057 5.04 7.65 57.58
CA SER A 1057 6.09 6.75 57.06
C SER A 1057 6.70 5.83 58.12
N SER A 1058 7.46 4.82 57.70
CA SER A 1058 8.25 3.94 58.58
C SER A 1058 9.35 4.62 59.39
N ALA A 1059 9.51 5.95 59.30
CA ALA A 1059 10.54 6.68 60.01
C ALA A 1059 10.27 6.86 61.52
N PHE A 1060 9.11 6.45 62.03
CA PHE A 1060 8.79 6.48 63.46
C PHE A 1060 9.32 5.21 64.14
N ASP A 1061 10.06 5.38 65.22
CA ASP A 1061 10.83 4.32 65.89
C ASP A 1061 10.50 4.17 67.38
N ASP A 1062 9.54 4.95 67.89
CA ASP A 1062 9.13 5.00 69.29
C ASP A 1062 7.60 5.13 69.40
N PHE A 1063 6.99 4.22 70.19
CA PHE A 1063 5.57 4.23 70.51
C PHE A 1063 5.33 4.19 72.02
N ALA A 1064 4.49 5.09 72.50
CA ALA A 1064 4.10 5.16 73.92
C ALA A 1064 2.59 5.34 74.06
N ALA A 1065 2.00 4.63 75.01
CA ALA A 1065 0.62 4.82 75.45
C ALA A 1065 0.59 5.13 76.95
N GLU A 1066 -0.42 5.86 77.39
CA GLU A 1066 -0.59 6.20 78.80
C GLU A 1066 -0.62 4.94 79.68
N ASN A 1067 0.18 4.94 80.75
CA ASN A 1067 0.36 3.81 81.67
C ASN A 1067 0.92 2.52 81.03
N GLN A 1068 1.55 2.60 79.85
CA GLN A 1068 2.30 1.50 79.23
C GLN A 1068 3.79 1.86 79.07
N ALA A 1069 4.66 0.84 79.02
CA ALA A 1069 6.08 1.05 78.73
C ALA A 1069 6.28 1.47 77.27
N THR A 1070 7.18 2.44 77.02
CA THR A 1070 7.53 2.89 75.67
C THR A 1070 8.23 1.77 74.88
N LEU A 1071 7.70 1.42 73.73
CA LEU A 1071 8.27 0.44 72.79
C LEU A 1071 9.19 1.16 71.80
N LYS A 1072 10.37 0.58 71.51
CA LYS A 1072 11.36 1.16 70.58
C LYS A 1072 11.88 0.14 69.56
N GLY A 1073 12.15 0.62 68.34
CA GLY A 1073 12.78 -0.17 67.28
C GLY A 1073 12.01 -1.47 66.96
N PRO A 1074 12.62 -2.67 67.07
CA PRO A 1074 11.92 -3.92 66.76
C PRO A 1074 10.82 -4.30 67.77
N GLN A 1075 10.77 -3.68 68.96
CA GLN A 1075 9.66 -3.84 69.90
C GLN A 1075 8.42 -3.05 69.44
N PHE A 1076 8.60 -2.08 68.55
CA PHE A 1076 7.53 -1.37 67.87
C PHE A 1076 7.02 -2.26 66.70
N GLY A 1077 6.03 -3.10 67.03
CA GLY A 1077 5.45 -4.14 66.17
C GLY A 1077 3.99 -3.89 65.76
N SER A 1078 3.35 -4.93 65.21
CA SER A 1078 2.04 -4.87 64.52
C SER A 1078 0.90 -4.38 65.41
N TRP A 1079 0.13 -3.42 64.89
CA TRP A 1079 -1.10 -2.82 65.43
C TRP A 1079 -1.62 -3.41 66.74
N VAL A 1080 -1.39 -2.70 67.84
CA VAL A 1080 -1.78 -3.10 69.19
C VAL A 1080 -2.86 -2.16 69.74
N LEU A 1081 -3.83 -2.72 70.45
CA LEU A 1081 -4.86 -1.93 71.13
C LEU A 1081 -4.24 -1.04 72.23
N VAL A 1082 -4.55 0.25 72.18
CA VAL A 1082 -4.18 1.25 73.19
C VAL A 1082 -5.16 1.17 74.35
N THR A 1083 -4.66 0.84 75.54
CA THR A 1083 -5.48 0.77 76.77
C THR A 1083 -5.50 2.07 77.59
N GLY A 1084 -4.67 3.04 77.21
CA GLY A 1084 -4.55 4.36 77.86
C GLY A 1084 -5.51 5.42 77.31
N GLY A 1085 -5.57 6.59 77.94
CA GLY A 1085 -6.36 7.74 77.48
C GLY A 1085 -5.76 8.49 76.29
N TRP A 1086 -4.51 8.20 75.92
CA TRP A 1086 -3.82 8.73 74.75
C TRP A 1086 -2.65 7.82 74.32
N ALA A 1087 -2.19 8.02 73.08
CA ALA A 1087 -0.97 7.41 72.57
C ALA A 1087 -0.15 8.40 71.72
N ARG A 1088 1.14 8.14 71.56
CA ARG A 1088 2.09 8.94 70.79
C ARG A 1088 3.04 8.09 69.97
N LEU A 1089 3.33 8.59 68.78
CA LEU A 1089 4.46 8.15 67.96
C LEU A 1089 5.54 9.23 67.93
N ARG A 1090 6.79 8.83 68.15
CA ARG A 1090 7.97 9.70 68.08
C ARG A 1090 8.97 9.16 67.07
N SER A 1091 9.56 10.07 66.30
CA SER A 1091 10.68 9.79 65.40
C SER A 1091 11.90 10.57 65.87
N SER A 1092 12.91 9.85 66.37
CA SER A 1092 14.19 10.45 66.74
C SER A 1092 14.93 11.02 65.52
N THR A 1093 14.75 10.38 64.36
CA THR A 1093 15.43 10.74 63.10
C THR A 1093 14.80 11.92 62.37
N LEU A 1094 13.47 12.09 62.48
CA LEU A 1094 12.76 13.24 61.93
C LEU A 1094 12.63 14.39 62.93
N GLY A 1095 12.99 14.20 64.21
CA GLY A 1095 12.89 15.24 65.24
C GLY A 1095 11.46 15.66 65.55
N VAL A 1096 10.47 14.79 65.32
CA VAL A 1096 9.05 15.10 65.51
C VAL A 1096 8.32 13.99 66.25
N GLU A 1097 7.36 14.38 67.08
CA GLU A 1097 6.39 13.48 67.68
C GLU A 1097 4.97 13.99 67.51
N TRP A 1098 4.02 13.05 67.48
CA TRP A 1098 2.61 13.37 67.44
C TRP A 1098 1.80 12.41 68.32
N SER A 1099 0.75 12.93 68.94
CA SER A 1099 -0.08 12.19 69.89
C SER A 1099 -1.56 12.44 69.66
N VAL A 1100 -2.37 11.42 69.91
CA VAL A 1100 -3.83 11.50 69.81
C VAL A 1100 -4.50 10.94 71.08
N PRO A 1101 -5.66 11.49 71.49
CA PRO A 1101 -6.42 10.98 72.63
C PRO A 1101 -7.27 9.75 72.25
N SER A 1102 -7.72 8.95 73.22
CA SER A 1102 -8.76 7.94 72.98
C SER A 1102 -10.12 8.62 72.74
N LEU A 1103 -10.92 8.09 71.80
CA LEU A 1103 -12.23 8.64 71.45
C LEU A 1103 -13.37 7.76 71.95
N ALA A 1104 -14.44 8.39 72.45
CA ALA A 1104 -15.64 7.68 72.88
C ALA A 1104 -16.27 6.93 71.70
N GLY A 1105 -16.48 5.62 71.87
CA GLY A 1105 -17.05 4.75 70.83
C GLY A 1105 -16.04 4.23 69.79
N ALA A 1106 -14.74 4.57 69.92
CA ALA A 1106 -13.67 4.01 69.10
C ALA A 1106 -12.70 3.17 69.94
N SER A 1107 -12.15 2.13 69.33
CA SER A 1107 -10.91 1.51 69.79
C SER A 1107 -9.73 2.22 69.12
N LEU A 1108 -8.75 2.66 69.91
CA LEU A 1108 -7.51 3.26 69.41
C LEU A 1108 -6.46 2.17 69.28
N HIS A 1109 -5.85 2.05 68.11
CA HIS A 1109 -4.77 1.10 67.83
C HIS A 1109 -3.50 1.89 67.53
N GLY A 1110 -2.37 1.40 68.00
CA GLY A 1110 -1.06 2.02 67.83
C GLY A 1110 -0.02 0.96 67.46
N GLY A 1111 0.80 1.23 66.45
CA GLY A 1111 1.75 0.23 65.99
C GLY A 1111 2.45 0.58 64.69
N ARG A 1112 3.38 -0.29 64.31
CA ARG A 1112 3.98 -0.32 62.99
C ARG A 1112 3.51 -1.59 62.29
N GLU A 1113 2.83 -1.44 61.16
CA GLU A 1113 2.50 -2.58 60.31
C GLU A 1113 3.81 -3.07 59.66
N LEU A 1114 4.11 -4.36 59.72
CA LEU A 1114 5.29 -4.99 59.10
C LEU A 1114 4.80 -6.17 58.25
N SER A 1115 4.93 -6.09 56.93
CA SER A 1115 4.67 -7.23 56.04
C SER A 1115 5.80 -7.46 55.05
N ALA A 1116 6.27 -8.71 54.95
CA ALA A 1116 7.35 -9.08 54.03
C ALA A 1116 6.91 -8.95 52.55
N PRO A 1117 7.81 -8.56 51.62
CA PRO A 1117 9.24 -8.30 51.84
C PRO A 1117 9.58 -6.88 52.28
N ASP A 1118 8.72 -5.86 52.12
CA ASP A 1118 9.15 -4.45 52.26
C ASP A 1118 8.05 -3.44 52.73
N PHE A 1119 7.01 -3.85 53.46
CA PHE A 1119 5.91 -2.94 53.81
C PHE A 1119 5.90 -2.53 55.29
N ASP A 1120 6.42 -1.32 55.58
CA ASP A 1120 6.38 -0.71 56.91
C ASP A 1120 5.76 0.71 56.89
N TRP A 1121 4.77 0.97 57.74
CA TRP A 1121 4.33 2.32 58.10
C TRP A 1121 3.82 2.36 59.55
N ALA A 1122 3.77 3.54 60.15
CA ALA A 1122 3.45 3.73 61.56
C ALA A 1122 2.24 4.64 61.73
N GLY A 1123 1.30 4.29 62.60
CA GLY A 1123 0.12 5.13 62.84
C GLY A 1123 -0.50 4.99 64.23
N LEU A 1124 -1.57 5.76 64.42
CA LEU A 1124 -2.45 5.74 65.60
C LEU A 1124 -3.90 5.82 65.09
N ASP A 1125 -4.52 4.68 64.87
CA ASP A 1125 -5.75 4.55 64.10
C ASP A 1125 -6.96 4.31 64.99
N TYR A 1126 -8.10 4.88 64.62
CA TYR A 1126 -9.36 4.66 65.33
C TYR A 1126 -10.24 3.68 64.56
N ILE A 1127 -10.78 2.68 65.25
CA ILE A 1127 -11.80 1.78 64.71
C ILE A 1127 -13.09 1.92 65.50
N PHE A 1128 -14.16 2.34 64.82
CA PHE A 1128 -15.51 2.46 65.35
C PHE A 1128 -16.35 1.25 64.94
N ALA A 1129 -17.03 0.62 65.89
CA ALA A 1129 -17.95 -0.48 65.62
C ALA A 1129 -19.37 0.05 65.34
N GLY A 1130 -19.96 -0.32 64.19
CA GLY A 1130 -21.35 0.02 63.85
C GLY A 1130 -21.55 1.47 63.36
N ARG A 1131 -22.74 2.05 63.64
CA ARG A 1131 -23.20 3.33 63.03
C ARG A 1131 -22.25 4.50 63.31
N PHE A 1132 -21.70 5.10 62.26
CA PHE A 1132 -20.80 6.25 62.34
C PHE A 1132 -21.43 7.53 61.78
N ALA A 1133 -21.64 8.53 62.65
CA ALA A 1133 -22.17 9.84 62.25
C ALA A 1133 -21.06 10.88 61.97
N GLY A 1134 -19.86 10.68 62.53
CA GLY A 1134 -18.74 11.59 62.47
C GLY A 1134 -17.84 11.47 63.71
N ALA A 1135 -16.67 12.10 63.67
CA ALA A 1135 -15.73 12.17 64.78
C ALA A 1135 -14.99 13.51 64.76
N THR A 1136 -14.56 14.00 65.92
CA THR A 1136 -13.69 15.18 65.99
C THR A 1136 -12.61 14.95 67.02
N TYR A 1137 -11.37 15.19 66.64
CA TYR A 1137 -10.21 14.99 67.51
C TYR A 1137 -9.06 15.92 67.12
N HIS A 1138 -8.13 16.11 68.04
CA HIS A 1138 -6.96 16.95 67.83
C HIS A 1138 -5.70 16.09 67.92
N ILE A 1139 -4.83 16.26 66.93
CA ILE A 1139 -3.52 15.62 66.82
C ILE A 1139 -2.50 16.65 67.27
N ASN A 1140 -1.93 16.47 68.47
CA ASN A 1140 -0.84 17.34 68.92
C ASN A 1140 0.42 16.98 68.14
N VAL A 1141 1.10 17.95 67.53
CA VAL A 1141 2.33 17.74 66.76
C VAL A 1141 3.39 18.69 67.29
N LYS A 1142 4.53 18.17 67.76
CA LYS A 1142 5.58 18.97 68.40
C LYS A 1142 6.97 18.41 68.12
N GLU A 1143 7.99 19.19 68.44
CA GLU A 1143 9.39 18.76 68.37
C GLU A 1143 9.64 17.59 69.33
N ALA A 1144 10.33 16.55 68.84
CA ALA A 1144 10.71 15.40 69.67
C ALA A 1144 11.85 15.81 70.61
N GLN A 1145 11.59 15.78 71.91
CA GLN A 1145 12.61 16.00 72.96
C GLN A 1145 13.30 14.71 73.39
#